data_AF-A0A1J1IHS2-F1
#
_entry.id   AF-A0A1J1IHS2-F1
#
_cell.length_a   1.000
_cell.length_b   1.000
_cell.length_c   1.000
_cell.angle_alpha   90.00
_cell.angle_beta   90.00
_cell.angle_gamma   90.00
#
_symmetry.space_group_name_H-M   'P 1'
#
loop_
_entity.id
_entity.type
_entity.pdbx_description
1 polymer ?
#
loop_
_entity_poly.entity_id
_entity_poly.type
_entity_poly.pdbx_seq_one_letter_code
_entity_poly.pdbx_strand_id
1 'polypeptide(L)'
;MNLSCVLKNLKFSLWGRKYYTSIIISCSITKPNTIIRKINGKHLDGKSDKDVEAIYFTNTTVNYFPLGLNKIFPNLKAVIIHKCGLKSITQRDLVALENIEILRCKHNKISSLPYNLFRSMHKLRVISFYDNSLQFMSSEVLRPILENDVKFVDFCENRSLSVYYCGPSYMHKKSENKVDSVAQLMAMIDEKCDKPMNDNYNRIRNVASEGFKEFWTTGRFSEITIVSDTEKFKAHKFVLAIQSSVFSSIFENEMKDQPSDEIQLTNIKPEVVKIFLKFLYTGDIEIEGSNLLELFTLAAKFKVENLMTIVEEMNTDDLNDDNAIEIFELACRFDCDGMKTSAFGVIQLMFDEPLKDELMNQPEVVKNLVKANSMIGNYEKCIESLQLARDHGLSSRLMDELENNCRELIQSSKPRKNLWDIFNLSHPPNPRFPQISNCLELRENENFGRHIVTNKKLRPGDVIAIEKPFFKFLNSNAMNVYKYERCFDCLRRNHLSLLPTSNSVMACSTFCQNSIEGKSQNSSNLFETQFNWEIAKMIQLRNESEKICGTVENLENLVNEPLKTVFDFDWIDGRSAELKKNLLKCVVSLSSGNYNQISSDDTEIFKLFLGHYNDHNRSFISGFVQHMMGVCARNQYSLQFFDGLSDFYGELGNCLLPFGSLINHSCNPNVFWIFIENKFVFVVAKPIEKNEQLFHCYRHVFLYEPLNDRQSHLMRQYGFKCKCDACTQIYPTYPKVFKINPKKFFSSLEEILAEVSQNWIDIEVDCYREMFVEVAEKININKKLLEYVVWKYF
;
A
#
# COMPACT_ATOMS: atom_id res chain seq x y z
N MET A 1 5.44 28.34 5.99
CA MET A 1 5.97 29.73 5.87
C MET A 1 5.97 30.16 4.40
N ASN A 2 5.67 31.44 4.13
CA ASN A 2 5.77 32.03 2.80
C ASN A 2 7.05 32.89 2.71
N LEU A 3 7.85 32.70 1.68
CA LEU A 3 9.10 33.43 1.48
C LEU A 3 9.00 34.36 0.27
N SER A 4 9.85 35.37 0.23
CA SER A 4 10.01 36.23 -0.95
C SER A 4 11.37 35.97 -1.60
N CYS A 5 11.40 35.95 -2.93
CA CYS A 5 12.60 35.68 -3.70
C CYS A 5 12.76 36.61 -4.91
N VAL A 6 14.00 36.66 -5.40
CA VAL A 6 14.35 37.22 -6.71
C VAL A 6 14.83 36.08 -7.59
N LEU A 7 14.22 35.93 -8.76
CA LEU A 7 14.54 34.86 -9.71
C LEU A 7 15.46 35.39 -10.82
N LYS A 8 16.61 34.74 -11.01
CA LYS A 8 17.56 35.11 -12.07
C LYS A 8 18.45 33.95 -12.49
N ASN A 9 19.04 34.06 -13.67
CA ASN A 9 20.02 33.10 -14.17
C ASN A 9 21.39 33.37 -13.53
N LEU A 10 21.83 32.49 -12.62
CA LEU A 10 23.14 32.57 -11.98
C LEU A 10 24.11 31.57 -12.58
N LYS A 11 25.33 32.03 -12.88
CA LYS A 11 26.44 31.15 -13.27
C LYS A 11 27.17 30.73 -12.00
N PHE A 12 27.13 29.45 -11.65
CA PHE A 12 28.01 28.90 -10.62
C PHE A 12 29.35 28.55 -11.26
N SER A 13 30.43 29.04 -10.67
CA SER A 13 31.79 28.98 -11.22
C SER A 13 32.26 27.57 -11.63
N LEU A 14 31.74 26.52 -11.01
CA LEU A 14 32.15 25.13 -11.25
C LEU A 14 31.53 24.46 -12.50
N TRP A 15 30.57 25.05 -13.21
CA TRP A 15 29.86 24.30 -14.29
C TRP A 15 29.69 25.04 -15.61
N GLY A 16 30.12 26.29 -15.74
CA GLY A 16 30.05 27.03 -17.01
C GLY A 16 28.62 27.40 -17.48
N ARG A 17 27.59 26.65 -17.07
CA ARG A 17 26.16 26.89 -17.36
C ARG A 17 25.52 27.80 -16.32
N LYS A 18 24.49 28.52 -16.76
CA LYS A 18 23.63 29.34 -15.89
C LYS A 18 22.48 28.46 -15.40
N TYR A 19 22.18 28.52 -14.11
CA TYR A 19 21.03 27.87 -13.48
C TYR A 19 19.97 28.91 -13.21
N TYR A 20 18.72 28.59 -13.53
CA TYR A 20 17.61 29.45 -13.16
C TYR A 20 17.38 29.34 -11.65
N THR A 21 17.70 30.40 -10.93
CA THR A 21 17.92 30.36 -9.48
C THR A 21 16.93 31.26 -8.74
N SER A 22 16.31 30.71 -7.69
CA SER A 22 15.54 31.47 -6.70
C SER A 22 16.46 31.95 -5.58
N ILE A 23 16.62 33.27 -5.45
CA ILE A 23 17.43 33.89 -4.40
C ILE A 23 16.50 34.43 -3.33
N ILE A 24 16.56 33.85 -2.14
CA ILE A 24 15.72 34.23 -1.02
C ILE A 24 16.25 35.53 -0.41
N ILE A 25 15.42 36.57 -0.43
CA ILE A 25 15.81 37.94 -0.04
C ILE A 25 15.45 38.28 1.41
N SER A 26 14.47 37.59 1.99
CA SER A 26 14.08 37.75 3.39
C SER A 26 13.48 36.44 3.90
N CYS A 27 14.04 35.94 5.00
CA CYS A 27 13.65 34.67 5.59
C CYS A 27 14.14 34.62 7.06
N SER A 28 13.31 34.06 7.93
CA SER A 28 13.63 33.85 9.35
C SER A 28 13.15 32.46 9.80
N ILE A 29 13.98 31.45 9.53
CA ILE A 29 13.77 30.06 9.94
C ILE A 29 14.51 29.84 11.25
N THR A 30 13.81 30.12 12.35
CA THR A 30 14.35 30.00 13.71
C THR A 30 13.79 28.82 14.48
N LYS A 31 12.82 28.09 13.91
CA LYS A 31 12.24 26.86 14.47
C LYS A 31 12.63 25.64 13.64
N PRO A 32 12.92 24.48 14.26
CA PRO A 32 13.13 23.22 13.53
C PRO A 32 11.87 22.82 12.77
N ASN A 33 12.01 21.92 11.77
CA ASN A 33 10.91 21.37 10.98
C ASN A 33 10.02 22.41 10.26
N THR A 34 10.55 23.60 9.98
CA THR A 34 9.78 24.65 9.30
C THR A 34 9.54 24.27 7.83
N ILE A 35 8.27 24.02 7.49
CA ILE A 35 7.85 23.72 6.11
C ILE A 35 7.61 25.01 5.33
N ILE A 36 8.30 25.15 4.20
CA ILE A 36 8.05 26.22 3.23
C ILE A 36 6.88 25.79 2.34
N ARG A 37 5.80 26.58 2.34
CA ARG A 37 4.58 26.29 1.56
C ARG A 37 4.54 27.04 0.24
N LYS A 38 5.14 28.24 0.20
CA LYS A 38 5.16 29.10 -0.98
C LYS A 38 6.40 29.98 -1.00
N ILE A 39 6.96 30.20 -2.18
CA ILE A 39 8.05 31.17 -2.42
C ILE A 39 7.54 32.13 -3.50
N ASN A 40 7.31 33.38 -3.14
CA ASN A 40 6.79 34.41 -4.04
C ASN A 40 7.94 35.14 -4.73
N GLY A 41 7.94 35.17 -6.06
CA GLY A 41 8.87 35.96 -6.86
C GLY A 41 8.34 36.15 -8.28
N LYS A 42 8.82 37.20 -8.98
CA LYS A 42 8.46 37.41 -10.38
C LYS A 42 9.38 36.58 -11.27
N HIS A 43 8.80 35.66 -12.04
CA HIS A 43 9.53 34.87 -13.03
C HIS A 43 9.94 35.70 -14.25
N LEU A 44 10.91 35.18 -15.01
CA LEU A 44 11.20 35.67 -16.36
C LEU A 44 10.09 35.21 -17.31
N ASP A 45 9.87 35.94 -18.41
CA ASP A 45 8.80 35.60 -19.36
C ASP A 45 8.94 34.16 -19.88
N GLY A 46 7.84 33.40 -19.79
CA GLY A 46 7.78 31.99 -20.17
C GLY A 46 8.39 31.00 -19.17
N LYS A 47 8.78 31.44 -17.96
CA LYS A 47 9.32 30.58 -16.89
C LYS A 47 8.36 30.44 -15.71
N SER A 48 8.48 29.33 -15.00
CA SER A 48 7.66 28.97 -13.84
C SER A 48 8.49 28.37 -12.70
N ASP A 49 7.86 28.04 -11.57
CA ASP A 49 8.51 27.33 -10.45
C ASP A 49 9.14 25.99 -10.88
N LYS A 50 8.56 25.32 -11.89
CA LYS A 50 9.10 24.06 -12.44
C LYS A 50 10.44 24.25 -13.16
N ASP A 51 10.73 25.46 -13.62
CA ASP A 51 12.00 25.77 -14.30
C ASP A 51 13.13 26.10 -13.32
N VAL A 52 12.84 26.27 -12.03
CA VAL A 52 13.84 26.64 -11.02
C VAL A 52 14.71 25.43 -10.71
N GLU A 53 16.00 25.56 -11.00
CA GLU A 53 17.00 24.49 -10.82
C GLU A 53 17.89 24.71 -9.59
N ALA A 54 17.88 25.91 -9.00
CA ALA A 54 18.69 26.22 -7.83
C ALA A 54 17.95 27.14 -6.86
N ILE A 55 18.21 26.95 -5.57
CA ILE A 55 17.74 27.85 -4.51
C ILE A 55 18.93 28.35 -3.70
N TYR A 56 18.91 29.64 -3.37
CA TYR A 56 20.00 30.34 -2.71
C TYR A 56 19.46 31.19 -1.56
N PHE A 57 19.74 30.77 -0.32
CA PHE A 57 19.60 31.56 0.89
C PHE A 57 20.90 32.34 1.16
N THR A 58 20.82 33.67 1.24
CA THR A 58 21.99 34.52 1.48
C THR A 58 21.64 35.68 2.41
N ASN A 59 22.46 35.90 3.44
CA ASN A 59 22.26 36.99 4.42
C ASN A 59 20.85 37.03 5.04
N THR A 60 20.22 35.86 5.19
CA THR A 60 18.92 35.66 5.86
C THR A 60 19.11 34.80 7.10
N THR A 61 18.13 34.74 8.01
CA THR A 61 18.24 33.89 9.20
C THR A 61 17.70 32.50 8.89
N VAL A 62 18.57 31.50 8.79
CA VAL A 62 18.22 30.08 8.57
C VAL A 62 18.98 29.24 9.58
N ASN A 63 18.47 29.15 10.81
CA ASN A 63 19.08 28.39 11.89
C ASN A 63 18.88 26.87 11.72
N TYR A 64 17.80 26.48 11.04
CA TYR A 64 17.42 25.10 10.72
C TYR A 64 17.14 24.97 9.23
N PHE A 65 17.39 23.79 8.67
CA PHE A 65 17.22 23.55 7.24
C PHE A 65 15.73 23.61 6.83
N PRO A 66 15.38 24.27 5.70
CA PRO A 66 14.00 24.39 5.24
C PRO A 66 13.45 23.09 4.63
N LEU A 67 12.25 22.67 5.04
CA LEU A 67 11.55 21.52 4.46
C LEU A 67 10.56 21.92 3.36
N GLY A 68 10.24 20.99 2.45
CA GLY A 68 9.21 21.15 1.42
C GLY A 68 9.65 21.86 0.14
N LEU A 69 10.96 22.07 -0.06
CA LEU A 69 11.50 22.74 -1.24
C LEU A 69 11.17 22.03 -2.55
N ASN A 70 11.15 20.70 -2.56
CA ASN A 70 10.84 19.88 -3.72
C ASN A 70 9.39 20.01 -4.19
N LYS A 71 8.44 20.30 -3.28
CA LYS A 71 7.02 20.52 -3.63
C LYS A 71 6.83 21.83 -4.39
N ILE A 72 7.70 22.82 -4.14
CA ILE A 72 7.67 24.13 -4.80
C ILE A 72 8.50 24.07 -6.09
N PHE A 73 9.76 23.62 -5.99
CA PHE A 73 10.69 23.52 -7.11
C PHE A 73 10.99 22.03 -7.38
N PRO A 74 10.20 21.34 -8.23
CA PRO A 74 10.33 19.90 -8.44
C PRO A 74 11.60 19.48 -9.18
N ASN A 75 12.25 20.41 -9.91
CA ASN A 75 13.45 20.15 -10.71
C ASN A 75 14.73 20.70 -10.06
N LEU A 76 14.74 20.85 -8.74
CA LEU A 76 15.85 21.43 -8.00
C LEU A 76 17.10 20.54 -8.07
N LYS A 77 18.22 21.13 -8.50
CA LYS A 77 19.54 20.50 -8.62
C LYS A 77 20.56 21.07 -7.65
N ALA A 78 20.32 22.25 -7.08
CA ALA A 78 21.26 22.91 -6.17
C ALA A 78 20.57 23.61 -4.99
N VAL A 79 21.09 23.38 -3.80
CA VAL A 79 20.73 24.11 -2.57
C VAL A 79 21.96 24.80 -2.01
N ILE A 80 21.85 26.12 -1.83
CA ILE A 80 22.94 26.97 -1.33
C ILE A 80 22.42 27.78 -0.14
N ILE A 81 23.08 27.63 1.01
CA ILE A 81 22.82 28.37 2.25
C ILE A 81 24.12 29.06 2.65
N HIS A 82 24.16 30.38 2.51
CA HIS A 82 25.37 31.17 2.71
C HIS A 82 25.14 32.25 3.75
N LYS A 83 25.96 32.24 4.82
CA LYS A 83 25.91 33.28 5.85
C LYS A 83 24.52 33.43 6.47
N CYS A 84 23.92 32.30 6.85
CA CYS A 84 22.56 32.26 7.38
C CYS A 84 22.44 31.78 8.84
N GLY A 85 23.53 31.29 9.44
CA GLY A 85 23.54 30.84 10.83
C GLY A 85 23.03 29.41 11.05
N LEU A 86 23.00 28.58 10.00
CA LEU A 86 22.59 27.18 10.07
C LEU A 86 23.41 26.42 11.11
N LYS A 87 22.75 25.81 12.09
CA LYS A 87 23.42 25.19 13.26
C LYS A 87 23.68 23.69 13.08
N SER A 88 22.82 23.00 12.34
CA SER A 88 22.90 21.56 12.12
C SER A 88 22.24 21.20 10.79
N ILE A 89 22.59 20.01 10.30
CA ILE A 89 21.92 19.35 9.16
C ILE A 89 21.91 17.84 9.42
N THR A 90 20.78 17.22 9.13
CA THR A 90 20.51 15.80 9.38
C THR A 90 20.01 15.11 8.11
N GLN A 91 19.96 13.78 8.10
CA GLN A 91 19.43 13.03 6.95
C GLN A 91 17.96 13.42 6.65
N ARG A 92 17.15 13.67 7.69
CA ARG A 92 15.73 14.06 7.57
C ARG A 92 15.56 15.37 6.78
N ASP A 93 16.51 16.30 6.91
CA ASP A 93 16.48 17.60 6.22
C ASP A 93 16.64 17.47 4.69
N LEU A 94 17.21 16.34 4.22
CA LEU A 94 17.48 16.08 2.81
C LEU A 94 16.49 15.10 2.16
N VAL A 95 15.49 14.63 2.91
CA VAL A 95 14.42 13.75 2.39
C VAL A 95 13.65 14.48 1.28
N ALA A 96 13.35 13.75 0.20
CA ALA A 96 12.69 14.26 -1.00
C ALA A 96 13.53 15.26 -1.84
N LEU A 97 14.83 15.38 -1.53
CA LEU A 97 15.82 16.18 -2.28
C LEU A 97 16.92 15.31 -2.92
N GLU A 98 16.62 14.04 -3.21
CA GLU A 98 17.57 13.04 -3.72
C GLU A 98 18.12 13.40 -5.12
N ASN A 99 17.44 14.30 -5.83
CA ASN A 99 17.84 14.77 -7.15
C ASN A 99 18.91 15.88 -7.14
N ILE A 100 19.31 16.38 -5.96
CA ILE A 100 20.30 17.47 -5.85
C ILE A 100 21.69 16.99 -6.27
N GLU A 101 22.34 17.80 -7.11
CA GLU A 101 23.73 17.64 -7.53
C GLU A 101 24.71 18.49 -6.70
N ILE A 102 24.22 19.59 -6.10
CA ILE A 102 25.05 20.58 -5.39
C ILE A 102 24.43 20.95 -4.03
N LEU A 103 25.18 20.71 -2.96
CA LEU A 103 24.84 21.17 -1.61
C LEU A 103 25.96 22.06 -1.06
N ARG A 104 25.65 23.31 -0.75
CA ARG A 104 26.64 24.26 -0.19
C ARG A 104 26.07 24.99 1.01
N CYS A 105 26.64 24.75 2.18
CA CYS A 105 26.30 25.40 3.43
C CYS A 105 27.52 26.18 3.93
N LYS A 106 27.80 27.36 3.35
CA LYS A 106 29.00 28.14 3.63
C LYS A 106 28.79 29.24 4.68
N HIS A 107 29.80 29.55 5.48
CA HIS A 107 29.74 30.63 6.48
C HIS A 107 28.58 30.43 7.47
N ASN A 108 28.42 29.23 8.02
CA ASN A 108 27.37 28.91 8.99
C ASN A 108 27.98 28.41 10.31
N LYS A 109 27.20 27.69 11.14
CA LYS A 109 27.56 27.31 12.51
C LYS A 109 27.47 25.79 12.73
N ILE A 110 27.64 24.99 11.68
CA ILE A 110 27.53 23.53 11.76
C ILE A 110 28.77 22.97 12.45
N SER A 111 28.58 22.25 13.56
CA SER A 111 29.68 21.66 14.34
C SER A 111 29.89 20.16 14.14
N SER A 112 28.91 19.46 13.59
CA SER A 112 28.97 18.03 13.33
C SER A 112 28.24 17.63 12.04
N LEU A 113 28.70 16.55 11.41
CA LEU A 113 27.99 15.89 10.32
C LEU A 113 27.73 14.43 10.71
N PRO A 114 26.46 13.97 10.75
CA PRO A 114 26.14 12.59 11.10
C PRO A 114 26.53 11.64 9.97
N TYR A 115 26.94 10.41 10.30
CA TYR A 115 27.48 9.44 9.34
C TYR A 115 26.48 9.04 8.23
N ASN A 116 25.18 9.15 8.49
CA ASN A 116 24.10 8.79 7.56
C ASN A 116 23.59 9.97 6.72
N LEU A 117 24.19 11.17 6.83
CA LEU A 117 23.67 12.40 6.20
C LEU A 117 23.39 12.25 4.70
N PHE A 118 24.26 11.56 3.96
CA PHE A 118 24.17 11.43 2.50
C PHE A 118 23.66 10.07 2.00
N ARG A 119 23.06 9.25 2.88
CA ARG A 119 22.68 7.86 2.56
C ARG A 119 21.82 7.71 1.29
N SER A 120 20.92 8.66 1.01
CA SER A 120 20.02 8.67 -0.16
C SER A 120 20.44 9.65 -1.27
N MET A 121 21.59 10.33 -1.13
CA MET A 121 21.98 11.46 -2.00
C MET A 121 22.83 11.01 -3.19
N HIS A 122 22.33 10.05 -3.98
CA HIS A 122 23.08 9.40 -5.06
C HIS A 122 23.38 10.30 -6.28
N LYS A 123 22.84 11.52 -6.37
CA LYS A 123 23.19 12.46 -7.46
C LYS A 123 24.15 13.56 -7.02
N LEU A 124 24.53 13.58 -5.75
CA LEU A 124 25.32 14.66 -5.15
C LEU A 124 26.79 14.57 -5.59
N ARG A 125 27.29 15.66 -6.20
CA ARG A 125 28.64 15.74 -6.80
C ARG A 125 29.50 16.86 -6.23
N VAL A 126 28.86 17.88 -5.68
CA VAL A 126 29.53 19.07 -5.14
C VAL A 126 29.02 19.32 -3.73
N ILE A 127 29.93 19.28 -2.77
CA ILE A 127 29.65 19.52 -1.36
C ILE A 127 30.57 20.64 -0.86
N SER A 128 30.02 21.56 -0.08
CA SER A 128 30.86 22.50 0.66
C SER A 128 30.23 22.90 1.97
N PHE A 129 31.02 22.76 3.03
CA PHE A 129 30.77 23.27 4.37
C PHE A 129 31.90 24.22 4.78
N TYR A 130 32.39 25.02 3.82
CA TYR A 130 33.42 26.05 4.04
C TYR A 130 33.01 27.03 5.13
N ASP A 131 33.92 27.36 6.04
CA ASP A 131 33.72 28.29 7.15
C ASP A 131 32.49 27.93 7.99
N ASN A 132 32.59 26.82 8.71
CA ASN A 132 31.63 26.38 9.72
C ASN A 132 32.39 26.13 11.04
N SER A 133 31.94 25.19 11.88
CA SER A 133 32.61 24.84 13.13
C SER A 133 32.81 23.34 13.26
N LEU A 134 32.97 22.63 12.14
CA LEU A 134 33.05 21.17 12.13
C LEU A 134 34.19 20.66 13.01
N GLN A 135 33.80 19.88 14.00
CA GLN A 135 34.67 19.17 14.94
C GLN A 135 34.38 17.67 14.93
N PHE A 136 33.10 17.29 14.81
CA PHE A 136 32.66 15.90 14.94
C PHE A 136 32.15 15.33 13.62
N MET A 137 32.89 14.39 13.02
CA MET A 137 32.44 13.63 11.84
C MET A 137 33.33 12.40 11.62
N SER A 138 32.81 11.41 10.89
CA SER A 138 33.57 10.27 10.38
C SER A 138 33.64 10.34 8.85
N SER A 139 34.70 9.81 8.26
CA SER A 139 34.84 9.70 6.80
C SER A 139 33.71 8.90 6.13
N GLU A 140 33.04 8.01 6.89
CA GLU A 140 31.92 7.20 6.41
C GLU A 140 30.74 8.02 5.89
N VAL A 141 30.59 9.28 6.32
CA VAL A 141 29.57 10.20 5.78
C VAL A 141 29.71 10.40 4.25
N LEU A 142 30.92 10.27 3.71
CA LEU A 142 31.20 10.44 2.29
C LEU A 142 31.00 9.14 1.49
N ARG A 143 30.92 7.97 2.12
CA ARG A 143 30.84 6.68 1.41
C ARG A 143 29.69 6.63 0.39
N PRO A 144 28.44 7.06 0.70
CA PRO A 144 27.32 6.97 -0.24
C PRO A 144 27.47 7.81 -1.52
N ILE A 145 28.34 8.81 -1.51
CA ILE A 145 28.54 9.71 -2.65
C ILE A 145 29.77 9.35 -3.49
N LEU A 146 30.64 8.45 -3.01
CA LEU A 146 31.86 8.04 -3.73
C LEU A 146 31.56 7.39 -5.08
N GLU A 147 30.44 6.66 -5.19
CA GLU A 147 30.01 6.00 -6.42
C GLU A 147 29.62 6.99 -7.55
N ASN A 148 29.48 8.29 -7.23
CA ASN A 148 28.82 9.27 -8.09
C ASN A 148 29.74 10.32 -8.74
N ASP A 149 31.02 10.00 -8.92
CA ASP A 149 32.04 10.91 -9.49
C ASP A 149 32.08 12.26 -8.76
N VAL A 150 32.43 12.23 -7.47
CA VAL A 150 32.54 13.44 -6.64
C VAL A 150 33.51 14.42 -7.28
N LYS A 151 33.02 15.62 -7.61
CA LYS A 151 33.80 16.63 -8.34
C LYS A 151 34.51 17.62 -7.42
N PHE A 152 33.86 17.95 -6.30
CA PHE A 152 34.37 18.95 -5.38
C PHE A 152 33.83 18.75 -3.97
N VAL A 153 34.72 18.69 -2.98
CA VAL A 153 34.38 18.67 -1.55
C VAL A 153 35.21 19.72 -0.85
N ASP A 154 34.58 20.60 -0.07
CA ASP A 154 35.27 21.73 0.56
C ASP A 154 34.84 21.87 2.03
N PHE A 155 35.78 21.54 2.91
CA PHE A 155 35.68 21.65 4.36
C PHE A 155 36.69 22.66 4.92
N CYS A 156 37.23 23.57 4.09
CA CYS A 156 38.18 24.59 4.55
C CYS A 156 37.56 25.50 5.63
N GLU A 157 38.42 26.05 6.48
CA GLU A 157 38.03 26.97 7.57
C GLU A 157 37.06 26.35 8.59
N ASN A 158 37.21 25.05 8.92
CA ASN A 158 36.52 24.44 10.06
C ASN A 158 37.46 24.22 11.24
N ARG A 159 36.87 24.01 12.42
CA ARG A 159 37.60 23.95 13.69
C ARG A 159 38.65 22.84 13.73
N SER A 160 38.28 21.63 13.32
CA SER A 160 39.17 20.46 13.35
C SER A 160 39.76 20.12 11.99
N LEU A 161 39.19 20.65 10.90
CA LEU A 161 39.52 20.25 9.55
C LEU A 161 39.58 21.47 8.64
N SER A 162 40.65 21.65 7.88
CA SER A 162 40.70 22.65 6.82
C SER A 162 41.30 21.99 5.59
N VAL A 163 40.43 21.46 4.74
CA VAL A 163 40.83 20.68 3.57
C VAL A 163 39.78 20.77 2.47
N TYR A 164 40.22 20.68 1.23
CA TYR A 164 39.31 20.50 0.10
C TYR A 164 39.88 19.52 -0.94
N TYR A 165 38.98 18.81 -1.59
CA TYR A 165 39.25 17.94 -2.73
C TYR A 165 38.63 18.54 -3.99
N CYS A 166 39.38 18.46 -5.09
CA CYS A 166 38.94 18.95 -6.39
C CYS A 166 39.42 17.98 -7.47
N GLY A 167 38.49 17.41 -8.24
CA GLY A 167 38.79 16.39 -9.23
C GLY A 167 39.70 16.88 -10.38
N PRO A 168 40.28 15.95 -11.16
CA PRO A 168 41.35 16.24 -12.12
C PRO A 168 40.97 17.24 -13.23
N SER A 169 39.67 17.33 -13.57
CA SER A 169 39.12 18.21 -14.61
C SER A 169 38.96 19.68 -14.14
N TYR A 170 39.33 20.01 -12.91
CA TYR A 170 39.11 21.32 -12.30
C TYR A 170 40.43 21.99 -11.89
N MET A 171 40.90 22.91 -12.73
CA MET A 171 42.09 23.73 -12.47
C MET A 171 41.79 24.80 -11.41
N HIS A 172 42.25 24.58 -10.18
CA HIS A 172 42.43 25.63 -9.17
C HIS A 172 43.92 25.81 -8.85
N LYS A 173 44.33 27.03 -8.51
CA LYS A 173 45.70 27.34 -8.06
C LYS A 173 46.11 26.41 -6.91
N LYS A 174 47.37 25.95 -6.89
CA LYS A 174 47.94 25.20 -5.76
C LYS A 174 47.62 25.94 -4.46
N SER A 175 46.94 25.25 -3.55
CA SER A 175 46.62 25.71 -2.20
C SER A 175 47.13 24.65 -1.24
N GLU A 176 47.65 25.06 -0.08
CA GLU A 176 48.20 24.15 0.94
C GLU A 176 47.14 23.18 1.48
N ASN A 177 45.87 23.56 1.44
CA ASN A 177 44.76 22.76 1.98
C ASN A 177 44.13 21.79 0.95
N LYS A 178 44.74 21.62 -0.23
CA LYS A 178 44.24 20.72 -1.26
C LYS A 178 44.73 19.29 -1.03
N VAL A 179 43.84 18.30 -1.14
CA VAL A 179 44.19 16.88 -1.28
C VAL A 179 44.00 16.39 -2.71
N ASP A 180 44.82 15.41 -3.10
CA ASP A 180 44.87 14.90 -4.48
C ASP A 180 43.91 13.71 -4.71
N SER A 181 43.37 13.10 -3.65
CA SER A 181 42.39 12.01 -3.75
C SER A 181 41.34 12.07 -2.64
N VAL A 182 40.19 11.43 -2.90
CA VAL A 182 39.14 11.27 -1.89
C VAL A 182 39.59 10.35 -0.74
N ALA A 183 40.47 9.38 -1.00
CA ALA A 183 41.05 8.55 0.05
C ALA A 183 41.89 9.37 1.05
N GLN A 184 42.70 10.32 0.55
CA GLN A 184 43.43 11.26 1.41
C GLN A 184 42.48 12.17 2.19
N LEU A 185 41.39 12.63 1.55
CA LEU A 185 40.35 13.39 2.23
C LEU A 185 39.75 12.61 3.41
N MET A 186 39.36 11.35 3.17
CA MET A 186 38.78 10.48 4.20
C MET A 186 39.76 10.21 5.35
N ALA A 187 41.03 9.93 5.03
CA ALA A 187 42.07 9.74 6.04
C ALA A 187 42.26 11.00 6.91
N MET A 188 42.29 12.19 6.31
CA MET A 188 42.40 13.44 7.06
C MET A 188 41.17 13.72 7.93
N ILE A 189 39.97 13.32 7.50
CA ILE A 189 38.77 13.40 8.31
C ILE A 189 38.92 12.53 9.55
N ASP A 190 39.26 11.26 9.39
CA ASP A 190 39.35 10.31 10.51
C ASP A 190 40.53 10.61 11.45
N GLU A 191 41.58 11.27 10.96
CA GLU A 191 42.73 11.71 11.76
C GLU A 191 42.42 12.98 12.58
N LYS A 192 41.78 13.97 11.95
CA LYS A 192 41.67 15.31 12.53
C LYS A 192 40.33 15.61 13.21
N CYS A 193 39.25 14.98 12.77
CA CYS A 193 37.94 15.15 13.39
C CYS A 193 37.76 14.18 14.55
N ASP A 194 37.15 14.65 15.63
CA ASP A 194 36.68 13.77 16.67
C ASP A 194 35.57 12.91 16.07
N LYS A 195 35.60 11.60 16.35
CA LYS A 195 34.46 10.77 16.03
C LYS A 195 33.28 11.25 16.87
N PRO A 196 32.06 11.35 16.31
CA PRO A 196 30.89 11.65 17.11
C PRO A 196 30.84 10.68 18.30
N MET A 197 30.39 11.17 19.47
CA MET A 197 30.53 10.57 20.82
C MET A 197 30.08 9.09 20.97
N ASN A 198 29.56 8.46 19.90
CA ASN A 198 29.11 7.08 19.81
C ASN A 198 30.19 6.02 19.48
N ASP A 199 31.35 6.34 18.88
CA ASP A 199 32.22 5.29 18.31
C ASP A 199 33.10 4.54 19.34
N ASN A 200 33.54 5.17 20.43
CA ASN A 200 34.28 4.47 21.50
C ASN A 200 33.34 3.67 22.42
N TYR A 201 32.08 4.09 22.55
CA TYR A 201 31.03 3.34 23.25
C TYR A 201 30.66 2.06 22.48
N ASN A 202 30.61 2.12 21.14
CA ASN A 202 30.31 0.97 20.29
C ASN A 202 31.38 -0.13 20.31
N ARG A 203 32.68 0.21 20.45
CA ARG A 203 33.75 -0.80 20.54
C ARG A 203 33.77 -1.58 21.86
N ILE A 204 33.47 -0.92 22.99
CA ILE A 204 33.38 -1.57 24.31
C ILE A 204 32.05 -2.33 24.46
N ARG A 205 30.96 -1.78 23.90
CA ARG A 205 29.65 -2.44 23.82
C ARG A 205 29.70 -3.74 23.01
N ASN A 206 30.47 -3.81 21.93
CA ASN A 206 30.54 -5.00 21.07
C ASN A 206 31.20 -6.23 21.72
N VAL A 207 32.14 -6.05 22.66
CA VAL A 207 32.77 -7.18 23.37
C VAL A 207 31.90 -7.66 24.53
N ALA A 208 31.20 -6.74 25.20
CA ALA A 208 30.23 -7.08 26.25
C ALA A 208 28.94 -7.70 25.70
N SER A 209 28.48 -7.28 24.50
CA SER A 209 27.23 -7.77 23.89
C SER A 209 27.31 -9.22 23.43
N GLU A 210 28.48 -9.73 23.00
CA GLU A 210 28.64 -11.13 22.62
C GLU A 210 28.48 -12.08 23.81
N GLY A 211 29.04 -11.73 24.98
CA GLY A 211 28.88 -12.52 26.22
C GLY A 211 27.45 -12.51 26.76
N PHE A 212 26.79 -11.35 26.77
CA PHE A 212 25.38 -11.27 27.19
C PHE A 212 24.43 -11.97 26.21
N LYS A 213 24.75 -11.99 24.90
CA LYS A 213 24.01 -12.75 23.89
C LYS A 213 24.14 -14.26 24.12
N GLU A 214 25.31 -14.75 24.55
CA GLU A 214 25.49 -16.15 24.94
C GLU A 214 24.65 -16.49 26.19
N PHE A 215 24.64 -15.63 27.21
CA PHE A 215 23.84 -15.86 28.43
C PHE A 215 22.33 -15.85 28.15
N TRP A 216 21.86 -14.96 27.28
CA TRP A 216 20.47 -14.96 26.82
C TRP A 216 20.11 -16.27 26.09
N THR A 217 20.98 -16.73 25.18
CA THR A 217 20.70 -17.91 24.35
C THR A 217 20.76 -19.21 25.15
N THR A 218 21.67 -19.29 26.12
CA THR A 218 21.92 -20.54 26.87
C THR A 218 21.16 -20.62 28.20
N GLY A 219 20.74 -19.49 28.77
CA GLY A 219 20.09 -19.42 30.08
C GLY A 219 20.97 -19.92 31.24
N ARG A 220 22.29 -20.03 31.05
CA ARG A 220 23.22 -20.46 32.10
C ARG A 220 23.33 -19.38 33.16
N PHE A 221 23.30 -19.77 34.43
CA PHE A 221 23.38 -18.89 35.62
C PHE A 221 22.13 -18.03 35.85
N SER A 222 20.99 -18.32 35.22
CA SER A 222 19.74 -17.60 35.47
C SER A 222 19.20 -17.88 36.88
N GLU A 223 18.79 -16.80 37.55
CA GLU A 223 18.35 -16.79 38.96
C GLU A 223 16.87 -16.39 39.11
N ILE A 224 16.22 -16.03 38.00
CA ILE A 224 14.83 -15.62 37.98
C ILE A 224 14.14 -16.04 36.68
N THR A 225 12.83 -16.24 36.76
CA THR A 225 11.99 -16.55 35.62
C THR A 225 10.94 -15.46 35.41
N ILE A 226 10.87 -14.89 34.22
CA ILE A 226 9.78 -14.02 33.82
C ILE A 226 8.69 -14.90 33.21
N VAL A 227 7.49 -14.85 33.74
CA VAL A 227 6.35 -15.67 33.31
C VAL A 227 5.35 -14.77 32.59
N SER A 228 5.15 -15.00 31.29
CA SER A 228 4.00 -14.45 30.56
C SER A 228 2.78 -15.37 30.71
N ASP A 229 1.65 -15.00 30.11
CA ASP A 229 0.42 -15.80 30.21
C ASP A 229 0.60 -17.24 29.66
N THR A 230 1.51 -17.45 28.71
CA THR A 230 1.72 -18.75 28.04
C THR A 230 3.18 -19.26 28.01
N GLU A 231 4.18 -18.42 28.33
CA GLU A 231 5.60 -18.79 28.25
C GLU A 231 6.41 -18.40 29.51
N LYS A 232 7.54 -19.08 29.72
CA LYS A 232 8.49 -18.81 30.80
C LYS A 232 9.87 -18.49 30.24
N PHE A 233 10.45 -17.37 30.67
CA PHE A 233 11.73 -16.85 30.21
C PHE A 233 12.74 -16.83 31.37
N LYS A 234 13.83 -17.59 31.25
CA LYS A 234 14.93 -17.53 32.21
C LYS A 234 15.71 -16.23 32.06
N ALA A 235 16.03 -15.58 33.17
CA ALA A 235 16.75 -14.32 33.19
C ALA A 235 17.70 -14.19 34.40
N HIS A 236 18.53 -13.15 34.37
CA HIS A 236 19.55 -12.85 35.36
C HIS A 236 19.16 -11.57 36.09
N LYS A 237 19.09 -11.62 37.43
CA LYS A 237 18.65 -10.48 38.25
C LYS A 237 19.53 -9.25 38.00
N PHE A 238 20.83 -9.46 37.89
CA PHE A 238 21.80 -8.39 37.62
C PHE A 238 21.58 -7.67 36.28
N VAL A 239 21.30 -8.41 35.20
CA VAL A 239 21.07 -7.80 33.86
C VAL A 239 19.80 -6.96 33.88
N LEU A 240 18.73 -7.48 34.48
CA LEU A 240 17.46 -6.76 34.59
C LEU A 240 17.59 -5.52 35.49
N ALA A 241 18.29 -5.62 36.61
CA ALA A 241 18.50 -4.52 37.56
C ALA A 241 19.30 -3.36 36.96
N ILE A 242 20.34 -3.65 36.16
CA ILE A 242 21.14 -2.61 35.48
C ILE A 242 20.28 -1.81 34.51
N GLN A 243 19.40 -2.48 33.77
CA GLN A 243 18.64 -1.85 32.68
C GLN A 243 17.31 -1.23 33.16
N SER A 244 16.88 -1.51 34.39
CA SER A 244 15.59 -1.10 34.92
C SER A 244 15.67 -0.85 36.42
N SER A 245 15.41 0.41 36.80
CA SER A 245 15.28 0.82 38.20
C SER A 245 14.11 0.11 38.92
N VAL A 246 13.07 -0.29 38.19
CA VAL A 246 11.94 -1.06 38.71
C VAL A 246 12.37 -2.47 39.07
N PHE A 247 13.09 -3.17 38.19
CA PHE A 247 13.64 -4.49 38.53
C PHE A 247 14.66 -4.41 39.68
N SER A 248 15.53 -3.39 39.71
CA SER A 248 16.43 -3.17 40.86
C SER A 248 15.64 -3.06 42.17
N SER A 249 14.58 -2.24 42.17
CA SER A 249 13.71 -2.04 43.34
C SER A 249 12.96 -3.33 43.73
N ILE A 250 12.49 -4.12 42.76
CA ILE A 250 11.84 -5.42 43.02
C ILE A 250 12.83 -6.34 43.74
N PHE A 251 14.05 -6.48 43.20
CA PHE A 251 15.04 -7.39 43.79
C PHE A 251 15.61 -6.91 45.12
N GLU A 252 15.69 -5.59 45.35
CA GLU A 252 16.12 -5.03 46.63
C GLU A 252 15.04 -5.16 47.72
N ASN A 253 13.75 -5.08 47.36
CA ASN A 253 12.63 -5.18 48.31
C ASN A 253 12.18 -6.62 48.60
N GLU A 254 12.21 -7.54 47.62
CA GLU A 254 11.84 -8.95 47.80
C GLU A 254 12.87 -9.77 48.60
N MET A 255 14.02 -9.17 48.96
CA MET A 255 14.96 -9.79 49.91
C MET A 255 14.52 -9.74 51.38
N LYS A 256 13.34 -9.18 51.70
CA LYS A 256 12.84 -9.11 53.09
C LYS A 256 11.83 -10.19 53.48
N ASP A 257 10.94 -10.62 52.58
CA ASP A 257 9.83 -11.51 52.92
C ASP A 257 9.52 -12.49 51.75
N GLN A 258 10.18 -13.66 51.76
CA GLN A 258 10.05 -14.79 50.81
C GLN A 258 10.25 -14.45 49.32
N PRO A 259 11.43 -14.73 48.73
CA PRO A 259 11.69 -14.44 47.32
C PRO A 259 10.87 -15.37 46.42
N SER A 260 10.04 -14.80 45.56
CA SER A 260 9.51 -15.52 44.39
C SER A 260 10.61 -15.53 43.33
N ASP A 261 11.00 -16.71 42.86
CA ASP A 261 11.91 -16.84 41.72
C ASP A 261 11.18 -16.59 40.38
N GLU A 262 9.92 -16.15 40.43
CA GLU A 262 9.09 -15.84 39.26
C GLU A 262 8.47 -14.44 39.32
N ILE A 263 8.53 -13.68 38.22
CA ILE A 263 7.82 -12.41 38.01
C ILE A 263 6.76 -12.60 36.92
N GLN A 264 5.50 -12.27 37.25
CA GLN A 264 4.35 -12.41 36.36
C GLN A 264 4.13 -11.15 35.50
N LEU A 265 4.07 -11.34 34.18
CA LEU A 265 3.71 -10.33 33.18
C LEU A 265 2.39 -10.72 32.52
N THR A 266 1.28 -10.36 33.17
CA THR A 266 -0.08 -10.67 32.69
C THR A 266 -0.53 -9.72 31.57
N ASN A 267 -1.30 -10.23 30.60
CA ASN A 267 -1.87 -9.49 29.46
C ASN A 267 -0.81 -8.89 28.52
N ILE A 268 0.35 -9.55 28.37
CA ILE A 268 1.41 -9.13 27.45
C ILE A 268 1.80 -10.34 26.62
N LYS A 269 1.81 -10.18 25.30
CA LYS A 269 2.11 -11.29 24.41
C LYS A 269 3.57 -11.78 24.60
N PRO A 270 3.83 -13.11 24.60
CA PRO A 270 5.15 -13.67 24.85
C PRO A 270 6.25 -13.12 23.94
N GLU A 271 5.96 -12.85 22.68
CA GLU A 271 6.89 -12.27 21.72
C GLU A 271 7.33 -10.87 22.11
N VAL A 272 6.44 -10.04 22.67
CA VAL A 272 6.77 -8.70 23.17
C VAL A 272 7.66 -8.81 24.41
N VAL A 273 7.35 -9.76 25.31
CA VAL A 273 8.21 -10.06 26.48
C VAL A 273 9.59 -10.53 26.02
N LYS A 274 9.67 -11.39 25.00
CA LYS A 274 10.93 -11.90 24.45
C LYS A 274 11.76 -10.79 23.81
N ILE A 275 11.13 -9.90 23.04
CA ILE A 275 11.79 -8.73 22.43
C ILE A 275 12.31 -7.80 23.52
N PHE A 276 11.48 -7.48 24.50
CA PHE A 276 11.83 -6.66 25.66
C PHE A 276 13.04 -7.24 26.40
N LEU A 277 12.99 -8.52 26.76
CA LEU A 277 14.10 -9.19 27.44
C LEU A 277 15.35 -9.25 26.56
N LYS A 278 15.26 -9.66 25.29
CA LYS A 278 16.40 -9.67 24.35
C LYS A 278 17.08 -8.29 24.27
N PHE A 279 16.30 -7.21 24.26
CA PHE A 279 16.84 -5.85 24.28
C PHE A 279 17.65 -5.57 25.54
N LEU A 280 17.22 -6.00 26.73
CA LEU A 280 17.99 -5.79 27.97
C LEU A 280 19.37 -6.46 27.95
N TYR A 281 19.53 -7.56 27.19
CA TYR A 281 20.81 -8.28 27.06
C TYR A 281 21.68 -7.75 25.94
N THR A 282 21.08 -7.41 24.80
CA THR A 282 21.83 -7.15 23.56
C THR A 282 21.84 -5.66 23.16
N GLY A 283 20.84 -4.92 23.63
CA GLY A 283 20.51 -3.59 23.16
C GLY A 283 20.08 -3.55 21.69
N ASP A 284 19.82 -4.72 21.09
CA ASP A 284 19.33 -4.86 19.72
C ASP A 284 17.80 -4.99 19.73
N ILE A 285 17.17 -4.39 18.73
CA ILE A 285 15.72 -4.40 18.57
C ILE A 285 15.37 -4.85 17.14
N GLU A 286 14.58 -5.91 17.04
CA GLU A 286 14.06 -6.45 15.78
C GLU A 286 12.55 -6.59 15.97
N ILE A 287 11.79 -5.67 15.37
CA ILE A 287 10.35 -5.52 15.63
C ILE A 287 9.60 -5.33 14.32
N GLU A 288 8.44 -5.99 14.25
CA GLU A 288 7.39 -5.72 13.26
C GLU A 288 6.39 -4.70 13.82
N GLY A 289 5.83 -3.84 12.96
CA GLY A 289 5.09 -2.64 13.38
C GLY A 289 3.94 -2.84 14.36
N SER A 290 3.27 -4.01 14.38
CA SER A 290 2.14 -4.31 15.27
C SER A 290 2.50 -4.41 16.76
N ASN A 291 3.79 -4.56 17.10
CA ASN A 291 4.25 -4.83 18.46
C ASN A 291 4.83 -3.60 19.18
N LEU A 292 4.92 -2.45 18.50
CA LEU A 292 5.59 -1.24 19.00
C LEU A 292 4.90 -0.60 20.21
N LEU A 293 3.57 -0.49 20.22
CA LEU A 293 2.81 0.14 21.31
C LEU A 293 2.82 -0.71 22.59
N GLU A 294 2.68 -2.03 22.45
CA GLU A 294 2.76 -2.97 23.57
C GLU A 294 4.17 -2.98 24.18
N LEU A 295 5.21 -2.95 23.33
CA LEU A 295 6.59 -2.85 23.81
C LEU A 295 6.87 -1.51 24.51
N PHE A 296 6.35 -0.41 23.98
CA PHE A 296 6.48 0.90 24.63
C PHE A 296 5.85 0.90 26.02
N THR A 297 4.64 0.34 26.13
CA THR A 297 3.93 0.18 27.41
C THR A 297 4.78 -0.61 28.40
N LEU A 298 5.43 -1.68 27.93
CA LEU A 298 6.29 -2.52 28.77
C LEU A 298 7.57 -1.79 29.21
N ALA A 299 8.22 -1.09 28.28
CA ALA A 299 9.41 -0.29 28.54
C ALA A 299 9.12 0.82 29.57
N ALA A 300 7.98 1.50 29.43
CA ALA A 300 7.53 2.53 30.36
C ALA A 300 7.19 1.94 31.75
N LYS A 301 6.47 0.82 31.78
CA LYS A 301 6.11 0.11 33.03
C LYS A 301 7.35 -0.27 33.85
N PHE A 302 8.42 -0.72 33.18
CA PHE A 302 9.69 -1.11 33.81
C PHE A 302 10.75 0.00 33.82
N LYS A 303 10.42 1.22 33.38
CA LYS A 303 11.35 2.37 33.30
C LYS A 303 12.67 2.04 32.60
N VAL A 304 12.60 1.43 31.42
CA VAL A 304 13.75 1.16 30.56
C VAL A 304 13.91 2.32 29.58
N GLU A 305 14.54 3.40 30.03
CA GLU A 305 14.58 4.70 29.31
C GLU A 305 15.13 4.59 27.88
N ASN A 306 16.23 3.84 27.68
CA ASN A 306 16.81 3.66 26.35
C ASN A 306 15.85 2.98 25.36
N LEU A 307 15.06 2.01 25.84
CA LEU A 307 14.08 1.33 25.01
C LEU A 307 12.88 2.23 24.72
N MET A 308 12.44 3.01 25.72
CA MET A 308 11.41 4.03 25.53
C MET A 308 11.85 4.99 24.43
N THR A 309 13.03 5.59 24.51
CA THR A 309 13.52 6.53 23.49
C THR A 309 13.56 5.92 22.09
N ILE A 310 14.05 4.70 21.92
CA ILE A 310 14.10 4.02 20.61
C ILE A 310 12.68 3.79 20.07
N VAL A 311 11.78 3.27 20.90
CA VAL A 311 10.40 2.98 20.49
C VAL A 311 9.60 4.27 20.27
N GLU A 312 9.91 5.36 20.98
CA GLU A 312 9.39 6.70 20.73
C GLU A 312 9.79 7.19 19.34
N GLU A 313 11.08 7.11 18.98
CA GLU A 313 11.58 7.48 17.66
C GLU A 313 10.87 6.69 16.56
N MET A 314 10.79 5.36 16.72
CA MET A 314 10.11 4.47 15.76
C MET A 314 8.62 4.79 15.62
N ASN A 315 7.90 4.98 16.74
CA ASN A 315 6.48 5.36 16.70
C ASN A 315 6.27 6.75 16.07
N THR A 316 7.21 7.69 16.24
CA THR A 316 7.12 9.00 15.60
C THR A 316 7.47 9.01 14.11
N ASP A 317 8.31 8.08 13.64
CA ASP A 317 8.67 7.96 12.23
C ASP A 317 7.51 7.37 11.39
N ASP A 318 6.70 6.49 11.96
CA ASP A 318 5.50 5.90 11.34
C ASP A 318 4.18 6.60 11.73
N LEU A 319 4.26 7.75 12.41
CA LEU A 319 3.10 8.50 12.89
C LEU A 319 2.28 9.09 11.72
N ASN A 320 0.99 8.75 11.67
CA ASN A 320 0.04 9.16 10.66
C ASN A 320 -1.35 9.41 11.29
N ASP A 321 -2.32 9.82 10.49
CA ASP A 321 -3.69 10.12 10.91
C ASP A 321 -4.43 8.92 11.50
N ASP A 322 -4.10 7.69 11.09
CA ASP A 322 -4.75 6.47 11.56
C ASP A 322 -4.26 6.04 12.95
N ASN A 323 -2.97 6.22 13.26
CA ASN A 323 -2.37 5.80 14.54
C ASN A 323 -2.15 6.94 15.56
N ALA A 324 -2.29 8.21 15.16
CA ALA A 324 -1.97 9.35 16.01
C ALA A 324 -2.79 9.43 17.30
N ILE A 325 -4.06 9.02 17.29
CA ILE A 325 -4.91 9.04 18.50
C ILE A 325 -4.45 8.01 19.53
N GLU A 326 -4.15 6.79 19.08
CA GLU A 326 -3.68 5.72 19.97
C GLU A 326 -2.32 6.06 20.58
N ILE A 327 -1.40 6.60 19.76
CA ILE A 327 -0.10 7.10 20.22
C ILE A 327 -0.26 8.29 21.19
N PHE A 328 -1.20 9.20 20.94
CA PHE A 328 -1.48 10.34 21.83
C PHE A 328 -2.03 9.88 23.18
N GLU A 329 -2.99 8.95 23.21
CA GLU A 329 -3.52 8.36 24.44
C GLU A 329 -2.41 7.68 25.27
N LEU A 330 -1.52 6.95 24.59
CA LEU A 330 -0.39 6.26 25.20
C LEU A 330 0.63 7.25 25.77
N ALA A 331 0.98 8.28 25.01
CA ALA A 331 1.89 9.35 25.43
C ALA A 331 1.34 10.15 26.61
N CYS A 332 0.03 10.40 26.64
CA CYS A 332 -0.65 11.00 27.79
C CYS A 332 -0.59 10.13 29.03
N ARG A 333 -0.75 8.80 28.89
CA ARG A 333 -0.73 7.85 30.00
C ARG A 333 0.63 7.74 30.70
N PHE A 334 1.71 7.85 29.94
CA PHE A 334 3.08 7.67 30.44
C PHE A 334 3.89 8.97 30.58
N ASP A 335 3.24 10.12 30.41
CA ASP A 335 3.85 11.44 30.51
C ASP A 335 5.03 11.72 29.55
N CYS A 336 4.93 11.21 28.32
CA CYS A 336 5.96 11.37 27.30
C CYS A 336 5.73 12.62 26.44
N ASP A 337 6.21 13.77 26.91
CA ASP A 337 5.91 15.08 26.28
C ASP A 337 6.35 15.20 24.81
N GLY A 338 7.44 14.53 24.41
CA GLY A 338 7.90 14.49 23.02
C GLY A 338 6.92 13.77 22.09
N MET A 339 6.42 12.59 22.52
CA MET A 339 5.37 11.85 21.81
C MET A 339 4.04 12.59 21.84
N LYS A 340 3.64 13.15 23.00
CA LYS A 340 2.41 13.94 23.15
C LYS A 340 2.39 15.07 22.11
N THR A 341 3.48 15.84 22.03
CA THR A 341 3.61 16.96 21.09
C THR A 341 3.55 16.49 19.64
N SER A 342 4.22 15.40 19.31
CA SER A 342 4.28 14.87 17.94
C SER A 342 2.91 14.35 17.48
N ALA A 343 2.26 13.52 18.31
CA ALA A 343 0.94 12.95 18.06
C ALA A 343 -0.15 14.04 18.03
N PHE A 344 -0.13 14.97 18.99
CA PHE A 344 -1.06 16.10 19.02
C PHE A 344 -0.88 17.02 17.81
N GLY A 345 0.37 17.20 17.33
CA GLY A 345 0.64 17.95 16.12
C GLY A 345 0.03 17.32 14.86
N VAL A 346 0.04 15.99 14.74
CA VAL A 346 -0.64 15.28 13.65
C VAL A 346 -2.17 15.39 13.79
N ILE A 347 -2.69 15.21 15.01
CA ILE A 347 -4.12 15.37 15.30
C ILE A 347 -4.61 16.77 14.96
N GLN A 348 -3.84 17.81 15.28
CA GLN A 348 -4.18 19.20 14.93
C GLN A 348 -4.32 19.42 13.42
N LEU A 349 -3.57 18.69 12.59
CA LEU A 349 -3.69 18.78 11.13
C LEU A 349 -4.99 18.17 10.58
N MET A 350 -5.72 17.41 11.40
CA MET A 350 -7.02 16.86 11.01
C MET A 350 -8.14 17.91 11.08
N PHE A 351 -7.93 19.04 11.77
CA PHE A 351 -8.93 20.10 11.97
C PHE A 351 -8.55 21.37 11.20
N ASP A 352 -9.56 22.08 10.69
CA ASP A 352 -9.35 23.36 9.98
C ASP A 352 -8.91 24.49 10.93
N GLU A 353 -9.45 24.49 12.15
CA GLU A 353 -9.05 25.40 13.22
C GLU A 353 -8.14 24.68 14.23
N PRO A 354 -7.04 25.31 14.67
CA PRO A 354 -6.12 24.68 15.60
C PRO A 354 -6.79 24.39 16.95
N LEU A 355 -6.64 23.15 17.42
CA LEU A 355 -7.08 22.75 18.75
C LEU A 355 -6.35 23.58 19.83
N LYS A 356 -7.08 23.96 20.89
CA LYS A 356 -6.52 24.70 22.02
C LYS A 356 -5.45 23.89 22.75
N ASP A 357 -4.37 24.55 23.16
CA ASP A 357 -3.24 23.92 23.87
C ASP A 357 -3.66 23.18 25.16
N GLU A 358 -4.74 23.63 25.82
CA GLU A 358 -5.32 23.01 27.01
C GLU A 358 -5.81 21.57 26.79
N LEU A 359 -6.05 21.19 25.53
CA LEU A 359 -6.49 19.85 25.13
C LEU A 359 -5.33 18.85 25.05
N MET A 360 -4.07 19.32 25.07
CA MET A 360 -2.87 18.48 24.99
C MET A 360 -2.72 17.52 26.19
N ASN A 361 -3.47 17.75 27.27
CA ASN A 361 -3.53 16.89 28.45
C ASN A 361 -4.91 16.20 28.62
N GLN A 362 -5.76 16.22 27.59
CA GLN A 362 -7.14 15.69 27.65
C GLN A 362 -7.38 14.66 26.53
N PRO A 363 -6.74 13.48 26.60
CA PRO A 363 -6.81 12.46 25.54
C PRO A 363 -8.24 12.06 25.17
N GLU A 364 -9.11 11.90 26.17
CA GLU A 364 -10.50 11.50 25.94
C GLU A 364 -11.33 12.58 25.22
N VAL A 365 -11.06 13.85 25.48
CA VAL A 365 -11.73 14.97 24.80
C VAL A 365 -11.26 15.09 23.36
N VAL A 366 -9.95 14.95 23.13
CA VAL A 366 -9.35 14.98 21.79
C VAL A 366 -9.85 13.81 20.93
N LYS A 367 -9.93 12.61 21.49
CA LYS A 367 -10.54 11.43 20.83
C LYS A 367 -11.97 11.71 20.37
N ASN A 368 -12.79 12.30 21.25
CA ASN A 368 -14.16 12.66 20.95
C ASN A 368 -14.25 13.76 19.88
N LEU A 369 -13.33 14.73 19.89
CA LEU A 369 -13.25 15.78 18.87
C LEU A 369 -12.83 15.22 17.51
N VAL A 370 -11.86 14.31 17.44
CA VAL A 370 -11.46 13.67 16.18
C VAL A 370 -12.60 12.86 15.60
N LYS A 371 -13.32 12.14 16.48
CA LYS A 371 -14.55 11.42 16.10
C LYS A 371 -15.62 12.38 15.58
N ALA A 372 -15.85 13.52 16.24
CA ALA A 372 -16.81 14.53 15.80
C ALA A 372 -16.39 15.22 14.49
N ASN A 373 -15.10 15.48 14.29
CA ASN A 373 -14.58 16.10 13.07
C ASN A 373 -14.63 15.17 11.86
N SER A 374 -14.39 13.87 12.07
CA SER A 374 -14.68 12.84 11.08
C SER A 374 -16.17 12.81 10.68
N MET A 375 -17.07 13.05 11.66
CA MET A 375 -18.50 13.19 11.41
C MET A 375 -18.84 14.48 10.64
N ILE A 376 -18.17 15.61 10.92
CA ILE A 376 -18.36 16.89 10.21
C ILE A 376 -17.94 16.76 8.74
N GLY A 377 -16.78 16.17 8.44
CA GLY A 377 -16.35 15.96 7.05
C GLY A 377 -17.27 15.01 6.26
N ASN A 378 -17.92 14.05 6.94
CA ASN A 378 -18.96 13.23 6.32
C ASN A 378 -20.29 13.99 6.17
N TYR A 379 -20.62 14.86 7.12
CA TYR A 379 -21.81 15.72 7.12
C TYR A 379 -21.77 16.78 6.01
N GLU A 380 -20.62 17.43 5.80
CA GLU A 380 -20.41 18.39 4.71
C GLU A 380 -20.54 17.74 3.33
N LYS A 381 -19.94 16.55 3.14
CA LYS A 381 -20.10 15.76 1.91
C LYS A 381 -21.55 15.33 1.67
N CYS A 382 -22.28 14.96 2.74
CA CYS A 382 -23.70 14.67 2.67
C CYS A 382 -24.51 15.91 2.24
N ILE A 383 -24.23 17.08 2.83
CA ILE A 383 -24.91 18.34 2.46
C ILE A 383 -24.64 18.72 1.02
N GLU A 384 -23.37 18.70 0.59
CA GLU A 384 -22.96 19.02 -0.78
C GLU A 384 -23.68 18.10 -1.79
N SER A 385 -23.76 16.80 -1.49
CA SER A 385 -24.42 15.82 -2.34
C SER A 385 -25.94 15.98 -2.38
N LEU A 386 -26.57 16.29 -1.25
CA LEU A 386 -28.00 16.57 -1.17
C LEU A 386 -28.35 17.85 -1.94
N GLN A 387 -27.50 18.87 -1.88
CA GLN A 387 -27.69 20.11 -2.61
C GLN A 387 -27.51 19.91 -4.11
N LEU A 388 -26.45 19.22 -4.54
CA LEU A 388 -26.24 18.85 -5.94
C LEU A 388 -27.38 18.00 -6.51
N ALA A 389 -27.92 17.06 -5.73
CA ALA A 389 -29.05 16.23 -6.14
C ALA A 389 -30.34 17.04 -6.32
N ARG A 390 -30.60 18.02 -5.44
CA ARG A 390 -31.73 18.97 -5.58
C ARG A 390 -31.57 19.87 -6.80
N ASP A 391 -30.38 20.41 -7.00
CA ASP A 391 -30.08 21.33 -8.10
C ASP A 391 -30.20 20.66 -9.49
N HIS A 392 -30.04 19.34 -9.57
CA HIS A 392 -30.16 18.56 -10.80
C HIS A 392 -31.50 17.81 -10.95
N GLY A 393 -32.51 18.14 -10.13
CA GLY A 393 -33.90 17.71 -10.34
C GLY A 393 -34.19 16.24 -10.07
N LEU A 394 -33.50 15.60 -9.10
CA LEU A 394 -33.88 14.26 -8.64
C LEU A 394 -35.34 14.23 -8.15
N SER A 395 -36.05 13.11 -8.39
CA SER A 395 -37.42 12.95 -7.91
C SER A 395 -37.50 12.94 -6.38
N SER A 396 -38.61 13.43 -5.82
CA SER A 396 -38.80 13.55 -4.37
C SER A 396 -38.57 12.24 -3.60
N ARG A 397 -39.06 11.12 -4.15
CA ARG A 397 -38.86 9.79 -3.57
C ARG A 397 -37.39 9.39 -3.44
N LEU A 398 -36.57 9.73 -4.44
CA LEU A 398 -35.15 9.39 -4.46
C LEU A 398 -34.33 10.31 -3.55
N MET A 399 -34.78 11.55 -3.41
CA MET A 399 -34.23 12.48 -2.42
C MET A 399 -34.44 11.96 -0.99
N ASP A 400 -35.64 11.43 -0.68
CA ASP A 400 -35.94 10.87 0.64
C ASP A 400 -35.06 9.66 0.98
N GLU A 401 -34.81 8.76 0.01
CA GLU A 401 -33.93 7.61 0.18
C GLU A 401 -32.46 8.02 0.38
N LEU A 402 -31.96 9.01 -0.38
CA LEU A 402 -30.61 9.55 -0.22
C LEU A 402 -30.44 10.24 1.15
N GLU A 403 -31.45 11.01 1.60
CA GLU A 403 -31.46 11.65 2.91
C GLU A 403 -31.44 10.63 4.06
N ASN A 404 -32.22 9.56 3.96
CA ASN A 404 -32.25 8.50 4.97
C ASN A 404 -30.91 7.77 5.07
N ASN A 405 -30.28 7.43 3.94
CA ASN A 405 -28.95 6.81 3.93
C ASN A 405 -27.87 7.72 4.55
N CYS A 406 -27.89 9.02 4.23
CA CYS A 406 -27.02 10.01 4.86
C CYS A 406 -27.23 10.05 6.38
N ARG A 407 -28.48 10.06 6.85
CA ARG A 407 -28.82 10.07 8.29
C ARG A 407 -28.32 8.81 9.01
N GLU A 408 -28.58 7.62 8.46
CA GLU A 408 -28.12 6.36 9.06
C GLU A 408 -26.59 6.28 9.14
N LEU A 409 -25.88 6.75 8.12
CA LEU A 409 -24.42 6.75 8.10
C LEU A 409 -23.82 7.74 9.10
N ILE A 410 -24.41 8.93 9.25
CA ILE A 410 -24.03 9.90 10.28
C ILE A 410 -24.26 9.31 11.68
N GLN A 411 -25.36 8.57 11.88
CA GLN A 411 -25.71 7.99 13.18
C GLN A 411 -24.90 6.72 13.53
N SER A 412 -24.56 5.89 12.54
CA SER A 412 -24.00 4.54 12.76
C SER A 412 -22.56 4.50 13.30
N SER A 413 -21.85 5.63 13.41
CA SER A 413 -20.62 5.81 14.21
C SER A 413 -19.46 4.81 14.01
N LYS A 414 -19.48 3.97 12.97
CA LYS A 414 -18.39 3.03 12.67
C LYS A 414 -17.49 3.64 11.59
N PRO A 415 -16.23 4.00 11.89
CA PRO A 415 -15.28 4.28 10.82
C PRO A 415 -15.22 3.06 9.90
N ARG A 416 -15.45 3.27 8.61
CA ARG A 416 -15.28 2.21 7.61
C ARG A 416 -13.80 1.87 7.60
N LYS A 417 -13.42 0.68 8.09
CA LYS A 417 -12.06 0.14 7.89
C LYS A 417 -11.78 0.16 6.39
N ASN A 418 -10.66 0.76 5.97
CA ASN A 418 -10.24 0.68 4.59
C ASN A 418 -9.86 -0.77 4.31
N LEU A 419 -10.70 -1.48 3.55
CA LEU A 419 -10.48 -2.90 3.25
C LEU A 419 -9.14 -3.11 2.53
N TRP A 420 -8.63 -2.10 1.83
CA TRP A 420 -7.33 -2.16 1.16
C TRP A 420 -6.12 -2.19 2.10
N ASP A 421 -6.29 -1.92 3.39
CA ASP A 421 -5.23 -2.11 4.38
C ASP A 421 -4.89 -3.60 4.56
N ILE A 422 -5.89 -4.47 4.30
CA ILE A 422 -5.80 -5.93 4.45
C ILE A 422 -5.41 -6.59 3.11
N PHE A 423 -5.95 -6.10 2.00
CA PHE A 423 -5.78 -6.73 0.69
C PHE A 423 -4.59 -6.14 -0.09
N ASN A 424 -3.38 -6.59 0.26
CA ASN A 424 -2.15 -6.37 -0.49
C ASN A 424 -1.61 -7.68 -1.07
N LEU A 425 -0.81 -7.62 -2.16
CA LEU A 425 -0.16 -8.82 -2.69
C LEU A 425 0.75 -9.43 -1.62
N SER A 426 0.57 -10.72 -1.33
CA SER A 426 1.35 -11.43 -0.31
C SER A 426 2.80 -11.70 -0.75
N HIS A 427 3.09 -11.55 -2.04
CA HIS A 427 4.42 -11.72 -2.63
C HIS A 427 4.77 -10.47 -3.45
N PRO A 428 6.07 -10.20 -3.71
CA PRO A 428 6.48 -9.03 -4.47
C PRO A 428 5.74 -8.93 -5.83
N PRO A 429 5.35 -7.73 -6.25
CA PRO A 429 4.62 -7.54 -7.50
C PRO A 429 5.47 -7.98 -8.70
N ASN A 430 4.81 -8.53 -9.71
CA ASN A 430 5.47 -8.87 -10.97
C ASN A 430 6.00 -7.58 -11.62
N PRO A 431 7.30 -7.54 -11.99
CA PRO A 431 7.93 -6.31 -12.49
C PRO A 431 7.34 -5.83 -13.81
N ARG A 432 6.77 -6.75 -14.60
CA ARG A 432 6.05 -6.41 -15.82
C ARG A 432 4.63 -6.02 -15.52
N PHE A 433 3.89 -6.81 -14.74
CA PHE A 433 2.47 -6.58 -14.44
C PHE A 433 2.21 -6.48 -12.92
N PRO A 434 2.35 -5.29 -12.31
CA PRO A 434 2.37 -5.15 -10.84
C PRO A 434 1.09 -5.55 -10.09
N GLN A 435 0.01 -5.86 -10.83
CA GLN A 435 -1.27 -6.32 -10.28
C GLN A 435 -1.26 -7.79 -9.85
N ILE A 436 -0.22 -8.55 -10.21
CA ILE A 436 -0.06 -9.95 -9.84
C ILE A 436 1.25 -10.18 -9.09
N SER A 437 1.34 -11.29 -8.35
CA SER A 437 2.57 -11.73 -7.72
C SER A 437 3.63 -12.14 -8.76
N ASN A 438 4.90 -11.81 -8.49
CA ASN A 438 6.03 -12.11 -9.38
C ASN A 438 6.33 -13.61 -9.53
N CYS A 439 5.77 -14.45 -8.65
CA CYS A 439 5.92 -15.88 -8.68
C CYS A 439 5.01 -16.59 -9.69
N LEU A 440 4.08 -15.88 -10.33
CA LEU A 440 3.15 -16.45 -11.30
C LEU A 440 3.73 -16.43 -12.72
N GLU A 441 3.58 -17.56 -13.42
CA GLU A 441 4.06 -17.78 -14.77
C GLU A 441 2.94 -18.36 -15.65
N LEU A 442 2.85 -17.87 -16.88
CA LEU A 442 2.03 -18.49 -17.93
C LEU A 442 2.83 -19.60 -18.62
N ARG A 443 2.26 -20.82 -18.68
CA ARG A 443 2.82 -21.96 -19.41
C ARG A 443 1.76 -22.55 -20.35
N GLU A 444 2.20 -23.38 -21.28
CA GLU A 444 1.32 -24.10 -22.22
C GLU A 444 1.74 -25.56 -22.36
N ASN A 445 0.78 -26.48 -22.38
CA ASN A 445 1.01 -27.89 -22.70
C ASN A 445 -0.24 -28.55 -23.31
N GLU A 446 -0.11 -29.77 -23.82
CA GLU A 446 -1.20 -30.49 -24.49
C GLU A 446 -2.39 -30.83 -23.58
N ASN A 447 -2.16 -30.97 -22.27
CA ASN A 447 -3.18 -31.39 -21.31
C ASN A 447 -4.10 -30.24 -20.86
N PHE A 448 -3.52 -29.07 -20.65
CA PHE A 448 -4.21 -27.91 -20.06
C PHE A 448 -4.30 -26.72 -21.03
N GLY A 449 -3.66 -26.80 -22.20
CA GLY A 449 -3.41 -25.63 -23.02
C GLY A 449 -2.62 -24.59 -22.21
N ARG A 450 -2.98 -23.31 -22.39
CA ARG A 450 -2.47 -22.22 -21.55
C ARG A 450 -2.93 -22.40 -20.09
N HIS A 451 -2.02 -22.19 -19.14
CA HIS A 451 -2.32 -22.29 -17.71
C HIS A 451 -1.35 -21.46 -16.88
N ILE A 452 -1.84 -20.96 -15.74
CA ILE A 452 -1.03 -20.22 -14.78
C ILE A 452 -0.46 -21.21 -13.75
N VAL A 453 0.84 -21.12 -13.50
CA VAL A 453 1.54 -21.86 -12.45
C VAL A 453 2.27 -20.91 -11.51
N THR A 454 2.66 -21.41 -10.35
CA THR A 454 3.56 -20.71 -9.42
C THR A 454 4.96 -21.30 -9.45
N ASN A 455 6.00 -20.48 -9.36
CA ASN A 455 7.39 -20.93 -9.23
C ASN A 455 7.86 -21.10 -7.76
N LYS A 456 6.95 -20.90 -6.80
CA LYS A 456 7.15 -21.16 -5.37
C LYS A 456 5.92 -21.78 -4.73
N LYS A 457 6.09 -22.35 -3.54
CA LYS A 457 4.95 -22.78 -2.71
C LYS A 457 4.11 -21.56 -2.29
N LEU A 458 2.80 -21.64 -2.46
CA LEU A 458 1.82 -20.66 -2.00
C LEU A 458 1.01 -21.24 -0.85
N ARG A 459 0.72 -20.40 0.14
CA ARG A 459 -0.04 -20.78 1.33
C ARG A 459 -1.50 -20.33 1.19
N PRO A 460 -2.46 -21.06 1.78
CA PRO A 460 -3.82 -20.56 1.91
C PRO A 460 -3.84 -19.15 2.51
N GLY A 461 -4.70 -18.28 1.99
CA GLY A 461 -4.77 -16.87 2.37
C GLY A 461 -3.85 -15.94 1.57
N ASP A 462 -2.85 -16.47 0.83
CA ASP A 462 -2.00 -15.64 -0.01
C ASP A 462 -2.83 -14.90 -1.08
N VAL A 463 -2.69 -13.58 -1.14
CA VAL A 463 -3.25 -12.73 -2.19
C VAL A 463 -2.29 -12.69 -3.36
N ILE A 464 -2.70 -13.29 -4.47
CA ILE A 464 -1.83 -13.54 -5.62
C ILE A 464 -2.07 -12.59 -6.80
N ALA A 465 -3.25 -11.98 -6.88
CA ALA A 465 -3.59 -10.99 -7.91
C ALA A 465 -4.69 -10.03 -7.43
N ILE A 466 -4.58 -8.77 -7.85
CA ILE A 466 -5.58 -7.72 -7.62
C ILE A 466 -5.86 -7.02 -8.96
N GLU A 467 -6.98 -7.35 -9.59
CA GLU A 467 -7.27 -6.95 -10.97
C GLU A 467 -8.56 -6.10 -11.08
N LYS A 468 -8.52 -5.06 -11.89
CA LYS A 468 -9.72 -4.26 -12.21
C LYS A 468 -10.48 -4.86 -13.38
N PRO A 469 -11.83 -4.91 -13.33
CA PRO A 469 -12.66 -5.26 -14.48
C PRO A 469 -12.36 -4.36 -15.68
N PHE A 470 -12.15 -4.95 -16.86
CA PHE A 470 -11.95 -4.20 -18.10
C PHE A 470 -13.29 -3.83 -18.74
N PHE A 471 -13.92 -4.76 -19.46
CA PHE A 471 -15.31 -4.62 -19.90
C PHE A 471 -16.25 -4.98 -18.75
N LYS A 472 -17.25 -4.14 -18.49
CA LYS A 472 -18.26 -4.31 -17.44
C LYS A 472 -19.65 -4.20 -18.05
N PHE A 473 -20.47 -5.22 -17.85
CA PHE A 473 -21.82 -5.35 -18.38
C PHE A 473 -22.79 -5.40 -17.20
N LEU A 474 -23.36 -4.24 -16.86
CA LEU A 474 -24.24 -4.13 -15.70
C LEU A 474 -25.64 -4.61 -16.02
N ASN A 475 -26.25 -5.34 -15.09
CA ASN A 475 -27.63 -5.79 -15.18
C ASN A 475 -28.58 -4.64 -14.82
N SER A 476 -29.55 -4.34 -15.69
CA SER A 476 -30.54 -3.27 -15.48
C SER A 476 -31.32 -3.41 -14.17
N ASN A 477 -31.65 -4.64 -13.75
CA ASN A 477 -32.34 -4.89 -12.49
C ASN A 477 -31.46 -4.54 -11.28
N ALA A 478 -30.21 -5.00 -11.28
CA ALA A 478 -29.26 -4.68 -10.22
C ALA A 478 -28.93 -3.19 -10.17
N MET A 479 -28.84 -2.57 -11.34
CA MET A 479 -28.66 -1.14 -11.45
C MET A 479 -29.80 -0.34 -10.86
N ASN A 480 -31.05 -0.77 -11.04
CA ASN A 480 -32.18 -0.09 -10.43
C ASN A 480 -32.11 -0.11 -8.90
N VAL A 481 -31.54 -1.17 -8.32
CA VAL A 481 -31.35 -1.32 -6.88
C VAL A 481 -30.13 -0.53 -6.38
N TYR A 482 -28.98 -0.62 -7.05
CA TYR A 482 -27.70 -0.14 -6.52
C TYR A 482 -27.17 1.16 -7.15
N LYS A 483 -27.89 1.78 -8.09
CA LYS A 483 -27.46 3.03 -8.77
C LYS A 483 -27.21 4.22 -7.84
N TYR A 484 -27.72 4.18 -6.60
CA TYR A 484 -27.54 5.22 -5.58
C TYR A 484 -26.52 4.87 -4.50
N GLU A 485 -25.96 3.66 -4.52
CA GLU A 485 -24.93 3.24 -3.56
C GLU A 485 -23.55 3.17 -4.21
N ARG A 486 -23.49 3.12 -5.54
CA ARG A 486 -22.27 2.85 -6.30
C ARG A 486 -22.15 3.77 -7.49
N CYS A 487 -20.92 4.15 -7.80
CA CYS A 487 -20.61 4.84 -9.04
C CYS A 487 -20.87 3.91 -10.24
N PHE A 488 -21.63 4.39 -11.22
CA PHE A 488 -21.94 3.64 -12.43
C PHE A 488 -20.70 3.37 -13.30
N ASP A 489 -19.74 4.30 -13.36
CA ASP A 489 -18.51 4.10 -14.14
C ASP A 489 -17.54 3.16 -13.43
N CYS A 490 -17.14 3.49 -12.20
CA CYS A 490 -16.05 2.77 -11.52
C CYS A 490 -16.50 1.68 -10.56
N LEU A 491 -17.81 1.49 -10.31
CA LEU A 491 -18.43 0.51 -9.40
C LEU A 491 -18.11 0.65 -7.91
N ARG A 492 -17.24 1.59 -7.54
CA ARG A 492 -16.91 1.87 -6.14
C ARG A 492 -18.17 2.26 -5.38
N ARG A 493 -18.34 1.68 -4.20
CA ARG A 493 -19.40 2.04 -3.26
C ARG A 493 -19.10 3.43 -2.71
N ASN A 494 -20.04 4.35 -2.86
CA ASN A 494 -19.93 5.69 -2.31
C ASN A 494 -21.31 6.14 -1.89
N HIS A 495 -21.52 6.21 -0.58
CA HIS A 495 -22.81 6.57 -0.01
C HIS A 495 -22.96 8.06 0.30
N LEU A 496 -21.84 8.81 0.20
CA LEU A 496 -21.75 10.17 0.74
C LEU A 496 -21.51 11.22 -0.34
N SER A 497 -21.03 10.84 -1.54
CA SER A 497 -20.64 11.79 -2.59
C SER A 497 -20.86 11.22 -4.00
N LEU A 498 -22.12 11.21 -4.42
CA LEU A 498 -22.54 10.74 -5.73
C LEU A 498 -23.10 11.91 -6.56
N LEU A 499 -22.43 12.22 -7.65
CA LEU A 499 -22.83 13.23 -8.63
C LEU A 499 -23.88 12.63 -9.58
N PRO A 500 -25.04 13.28 -9.75
CA PRO A 500 -26.03 12.86 -10.73
C PRO A 500 -25.50 13.00 -12.16
N THR A 501 -25.98 12.16 -13.06
CA THR A 501 -25.70 12.21 -14.50
C THR A 501 -26.99 12.35 -15.29
N SER A 502 -26.89 12.75 -16.56
CA SER A 502 -28.02 12.86 -17.48
C SER A 502 -28.77 11.56 -17.76
N ASN A 503 -28.26 10.39 -17.34
CA ASN A 503 -28.88 9.07 -17.58
C ASN A 503 -29.52 8.47 -16.31
N SER A 504 -29.90 9.28 -15.32
CA SER A 504 -30.53 8.81 -14.08
C SER A 504 -29.68 7.82 -13.26
N VAL A 505 -28.36 7.88 -13.42
CA VAL A 505 -27.34 7.10 -12.67
C VAL A 505 -26.34 8.04 -12.00
N MET A 506 -25.59 7.53 -11.01
CA MET A 506 -24.68 8.34 -10.20
C MET A 506 -23.19 8.08 -10.49
N ALA A 507 -22.35 9.11 -10.30
CA ALA A 507 -20.89 9.07 -10.45
C ALA A 507 -20.18 9.45 -9.15
N CYS A 508 -19.04 8.85 -8.79
CA CYS A 508 -18.32 9.24 -7.55
C CYS A 508 -17.37 10.44 -7.72
N SER A 509 -17.26 11.01 -8.92
CA SER A 509 -16.35 12.12 -9.24
C SER A 509 -16.73 12.74 -10.57
N THR A 510 -16.32 13.99 -10.81
CA THR A 510 -16.51 14.67 -12.10
C THR A 510 -15.82 13.93 -13.25
N PHE A 511 -14.70 13.25 -12.98
CA PHE A 511 -14.07 12.36 -13.96
C PHE A 511 -14.99 11.21 -14.37
N CYS A 512 -15.60 10.53 -13.39
CA CYS A 512 -16.55 9.46 -13.66
C CYS A 512 -17.81 10.00 -14.35
N GLN A 513 -18.31 11.17 -13.95
CA GLN A 513 -19.45 11.84 -14.57
C GLN A 513 -19.17 12.11 -16.06
N ASN A 514 -18.03 12.74 -16.37
CA ASN A 514 -17.59 12.97 -17.75
C ASN A 514 -17.39 11.67 -18.55
N SER A 515 -16.89 10.61 -17.92
CA SER A 515 -16.78 9.28 -18.54
C SER A 515 -18.15 8.74 -18.94
N ILE A 516 -19.15 8.88 -18.07
CA ILE A 516 -20.53 8.40 -18.29
C ILE A 516 -21.22 9.24 -19.36
N GLU A 517 -21.11 10.56 -19.29
CA GLU A 517 -21.70 11.48 -20.27
C GLU A 517 -21.04 11.33 -21.65
N GLY A 518 -19.73 11.10 -21.68
CA GLY A 518 -19.00 10.75 -22.90
C GLY A 518 -19.29 9.35 -23.45
N LYS A 519 -20.07 8.52 -22.73
CA LYS A 519 -20.67 7.28 -23.26
C LYS A 519 -22.09 7.54 -23.78
N SER A 520 -22.86 8.45 -23.16
CA SER A 520 -24.28 8.67 -23.48
C SER A 520 -24.56 9.48 -24.74
N GLN A 521 -23.59 10.21 -25.30
CA GLN A 521 -23.77 10.87 -26.60
C GLN A 521 -24.10 9.91 -27.76
N ASN A 522 -23.87 8.60 -27.61
CA ASN A 522 -24.25 7.56 -28.59
C ASN A 522 -25.22 6.48 -28.05
N SER A 523 -25.73 6.60 -26.82
CA SER A 523 -26.46 5.49 -26.16
C SER A 523 -27.61 5.93 -25.24
N SER A 524 -28.07 7.17 -25.35
CA SER A 524 -29.07 7.78 -24.46
C SER A 524 -30.44 7.07 -24.40
N ASN A 525 -30.71 6.06 -25.25
CA ASN A 525 -31.97 5.30 -25.22
C ASN A 525 -31.84 3.83 -24.76
N LEU A 526 -30.64 3.33 -24.45
CA LEU A 526 -30.43 1.88 -24.26
C LEU A 526 -30.93 1.30 -22.93
N PHE A 527 -31.18 2.13 -21.92
CA PHE A 527 -31.53 1.66 -20.56
C PHE A 527 -32.97 1.98 -20.14
N GLU A 528 -33.67 2.88 -20.84
CA GLU A 528 -35.09 3.17 -20.60
C GLU A 528 -36.03 2.34 -21.49
N THR A 529 -35.49 1.72 -22.53
CA THR A 529 -36.25 0.86 -23.44
C THR A 529 -35.97 -0.61 -23.10
N GLN A 530 -37.00 -1.45 -23.11
CA GLN A 530 -36.95 -2.90 -22.83
C GLN A 530 -36.13 -3.69 -23.88
N PHE A 531 -34.92 -3.26 -24.24
CA PHE A 531 -34.09 -3.95 -25.21
C PHE A 531 -33.36 -5.14 -24.59
N ASN A 532 -33.13 -6.16 -25.43
CA ASN A 532 -32.38 -7.36 -25.11
C ASN A 532 -30.97 -7.00 -24.58
N TRP A 533 -30.66 -7.43 -23.37
CA TRP A 533 -29.40 -7.15 -22.67
C TRP A 533 -28.16 -7.59 -23.49
N GLU A 534 -28.29 -8.59 -24.37
CA GLU A 534 -27.19 -8.99 -25.27
C GLU A 534 -26.93 -7.96 -26.37
N ILE A 535 -27.95 -7.27 -26.87
CA ILE A 535 -27.77 -6.16 -27.82
C ILE A 535 -27.03 -5.00 -27.14
N ALA A 536 -27.40 -4.65 -25.92
CA ALA A 536 -26.71 -3.61 -25.16
C ALA A 536 -25.21 -3.95 -24.97
N LYS A 537 -24.91 -5.21 -24.66
CA LYS A 537 -23.54 -5.73 -24.56
C LYS A 537 -22.79 -5.62 -25.89
N MET A 538 -23.40 -6.04 -27.00
CA MET A 538 -22.80 -5.94 -28.34
C MET A 538 -22.45 -4.50 -28.71
N ILE A 539 -23.38 -3.56 -28.45
CA ILE A 539 -23.19 -2.14 -28.71
C ILE A 539 -22.05 -1.57 -27.87
N GLN A 540 -22.00 -1.93 -26.58
CA GLN A 540 -20.94 -1.49 -25.68
C GLN A 540 -19.57 -1.99 -26.13
N LEU A 541 -19.44 -3.29 -26.42
CA LEU A 541 -18.20 -3.91 -26.89
C LEU A 541 -17.66 -3.19 -28.13
N ARG A 542 -18.52 -2.92 -29.11
CA ARG A 542 -18.17 -2.17 -30.33
C ARG A 542 -17.73 -0.75 -30.00
N ASN A 543 -18.59 0.03 -29.33
CA ASN A 543 -18.36 1.44 -29.07
C ASN A 543 -17.08 1.68 -28.26
N GLU A 544 -16.85 0.89 -27.20
CA GLU A 544 -15.68 1.04 -26.34
C GLU A 544 -14.41 0.59 -27.06
N SER A 545 -14.45 -0.47 -27.87
CA SER A 545 -13.28 -0.94 -28.64
C SER A 545 -12.89 0.05 -29.75
N GLU A 546 -13.86 0.57 -30.50
CA GLU A 546 -13.61 1.62 -31.51
C GLU A 546 -13.07 2.90 -30.86
N LYS A 547 -13.61 3.29 -29.69
CA LYS A 547 -13.11 4.46 -28.96
C LYS A 547 -11.66 4.28 -28.48
N ILE A 548 -11.27 3.07 -28.09
CA ILE A 548 -9.89 2.76 -27.69
C ILE A 548 -8.95 2.83 -28.89
N CYS A 549 -9.36 2.31 -30.05
CA CYS A 549 -8.54 2.30 -31.26
C CYS A 549 -8.60 3.60 -32.07
N GLY A 550 -9.59 4.47 -31.81
CA GLY A 550 -9.84 5.73 -32.51
C GLY A 550 -10.52 5.56 -33.89
N THR A 551 -10.21 4.49 -34.62
CA THR A 551 -10.81 4.16 -35.92
C THR A 551 -11.09 2.67 -36.05
N VAL A 552 -12.02 2.30 -36.96
CA VAL A 552 -12.32 0.90 -37.29
C VAL A 552 -11.09 0.18 -37.88
N GLU A 553 -10.33 0.86 -38.74
CA GLU A 553 -9.10 0.32 -39.34
C GLU A 553 -8.04 -0.02 -38.28
N ASN A 554 -7.87 0.83 -37.26
CA ASN A 554 -6.95 0.54 -36.16
C ASN A 554 -7.43 -0.62 -35.29
N LEU A 555 -8.75 -0.82 -35.17
CA LEU A 555 -9.32 -1.98 -34.49
C LEU A 555 -9.09 -3.26 -35.30
N GLU A 556 -9.28 -3.22 -36.61
CA GLU A 556 -9.00 -4.34 -37.51
C GLU A 556 -7.51 -4.74 -37.48
N ASN A 557 -6.60 -3.76 -37.54
CA ASN A 557 -5.17 -4.00 -37.40
C ASN A 557 -4.83 -4.66 -36.05
N LEU A 558 -5.42 -4.20 -34.95
CA LEU A 558 -5.19 -4.78 -33.62
C LEU A 558 -5.67 -6.23 -33.52
N VAL A 559 -6.84 -6.55 -34.09
CA VAL A 559 -7.41 -7.91 -34.08
C VAL A 559 -6.57 -8.88 -34.92
N ASN A 560 -5.92 -8.40 -35.98
CA ASN A 560 -5.07 -9.19 -36.86
C ASN A 560 -3.65 -9.41 -36.32
N GLU A 561 -3.27 -8.75 -35.22
CA GLU A 561 -1.97 -8.97 -34.57
C GLU A 561 -1.91 -10.34 -33.86
N PRO A 562 -0.71 -10.89 -33.59
CA PRO A 562 -0.56 -12.15 -32.85
C PRO A 562 -1.25 -12.10 -31.48
N LEU A 563 -1.76 -13.26 -31.04
CA LEU A 563 -2.37 -13.42 -29.73
C LEU A 563 -1.41 -12.97 -28.62
N LYS A 564 -1.93 -12.21 -27.67
CA LYS A 564 -1.18 -11.64 -26.56
C LYS A 564 -1.94 -11.80 -25.25
N THR A 565 -1.20 -11.93 -24.16
CA THR A 565 -1.70 -11.99 -22.79
C THR A 565 -1.10 -10.88 -21.95
N VAL A 566 -1.52 -10.76 -20.69
CA VAL A 566 -0.95 -9.78 -19.75
C VAL A 566 0.56 -9.96 -19.52
N PHE A 567 1.12 -11.15 -19.81
CA PHE A 567 2.54 -11.46 -19.64
C PHE A 567 3.41 -10.97 -20.81
N ASP A 568 2.80 -10.53 -21.91
CA ASP A 568 3.52 -10.10 -23.12
C ASP A 568 3.89 -8.61 -23.17
N PHE A 569 3.46 -7.83 -22.17
CA PHE A 569 3.64 -6.38 -22.14
C PHE A 569 4.42 -5.92 -20.90
N ASP A 570 5.16 -4.82 -21.02
CA ASP A 570 5.81 -4.13 -19.90
C ASP A 570 4.89 -2.98 -19.43
N TRP A 571 4.29 -3.12 -18.24
CA TRP A 571 3.24 -2.21 -17.75
C TRP A 571 3.81 -1.02 -16.92
N ILE A 572 5.06 -0.62 -17.21
CA ILE A 572 5.90 0.23 -16.34
C ILE A 572 5.45 1.71 -16.31
N ASP A 573 4.67 2.18 -17.29
CA ASP A 573 4.25 3.60 -17.35
C ASP A 573 2.75 3.68 -17.69
N GLY A 574 1.91 3.87 -16.67
CA GLY A 574 0.44 3.85 -16.73
C GLY A 574 -0.22 5.00 -17.50
N ARG A 575 0.24 5.34 -18.70
CA ARG A 575 -0.41 6.32 -19.57
C ARG A 575 -1.64 5.72 -20.24
N SER A 576 -2.77 6.42 -20.10
CA SER A 576 -4.13 5.88 -20.14
C SER A 576 -4.67 5.41 -21.50
N ALA A 577 -3.96 5.65 -22.61
CA ALA A 577 -4.37 5.22 -23.95
C ALA A 577 -3.76 3.88 -24.36
N GLU A 578 -2.43 3.76 -24.28
CA GLU A 578 -1.72 2.52 -24.64
C GLU A 578 -2.09 1.36 -23.71
N LEU A 579 -2.30 1.66 -22.43
CA LEU A 579 -2.79 0.70 -21.45
C LEU A 579 -4.12 0.05 -21.90
N LYS A 580 -5.10 0.85 -22.33
CA LYS A 580 -6.40 0.35 -22.76
C LYS A 580 -6.30 -0.46 -24.05
N LYS A 581 -5.41 -0.07 -24.96
CA LYS A 581 -5.14 -0.80 -26.21
C LYS A 581 -4.54 -2.18 -25.93
N ASN A 582 -3.55 -2.26 -25.03
CA ASN A 582 -2.93 -3.53 -24.63
C ASN A 582 -3.93 -4.45 -23.90
N LEU A 583 -4.76 -3.90 -23.01
CA LEU A 583 -5.83 -4.66 -22.35
C LEU A 583 -6.88 -5.17 -23.35
N LEU A 584 -7.28 -4.33 -24.31
CA LEU A 584 -8.18 -4.74 -25.40
C LEU A 584 -7.58 -5.90 -26.19
N LYS A 585 -6.29 -5.81 -26.55
CA LYS A 585 -5.58 -6.87 -27.26
C LYS A 585 -5.54 -8.18 -26.45
N CYS A 586 -5.32 -8.10 -25.13
CA CYS A 586 -5.39 -9.27 -24.26
C CYS A 586 -6.76 -9.93 -24.30
N VAL A 587 -7.84 -9.14 -24.20
CA VAL A 587 -9.22 -9.66 -24.18
C VAL A 587 -9.64 -10.24 -25.52
N VAL A 588 -9.31 -9.57 -26.63
CA VAL A 588 -9.58 -10.07 -27.99
C VAL A 588 -8.85 -11.40 -28.22
N SER A 589 -7.67 -11.60 -27.60
CA SER A 589 -6.89 -12.83 -27.72
C SER A 589 -7.40 -14.00 -26.85
N LEU A 590 -8.42 -13.78 -26.03
CA LEU A 590 -8.98 -14.85 -25.19
C LEU A 590 -9.72 -15.90 -26.04
N SER A 591 -9.90 -17.09 -25.47
CA SER A 591 -10.63 -18.17 -26.14
C SER A 591 -12.07 -17.74 -26.42
N SER A 592 -12.46 -17.73 -27.69
CA SER A 592 -13.83 -17.48 -28.12
C SER A 592 -14.60 -18.79 -28.33
N GLY A 593 -15.88 -18.81 -27.95
CA GLY A 593 -16.82 -19.91 -28.23
C GLY A 593 -17.74 -19.63 -29.41
N ASN A 594 -18.41 -20.67 -29.91
CA ASN A 594 -19.42 -20.51 -30.96
C ASN A 594 -20.64 -19.78 -30.38
N TYR A 595 -20.82 -18.53 -30.78
CA TYR A 595 -21.99 -17.73 -30.42
C TYR A 595 -22.98 -17.71 -31.59
N ASN A 596 -23.96 -18.61 -31.55
CA ASN A 596 -25.00 -18.72 -32.60
C ASN A 596 -26.37 -18.20 -32.13
N GLN A 597 -26.44 -17.50 -30.99
CA GLN A 597 -27.69 -17.09 -30.34
C GLN A 597 -28.03 -15.62 -30.62
N ILE A 598 -28.29 -15.29 -31.88
CA ILE A 598 -28.96 -14.03 -32.24
C ILE A 598 -30.32 -14.45 -32.80
N SER A 599 -31.41 -13.99 -32.18
CA SER A 599 -32.75 -14.30 -32.69
C SER A 599 -32.99 -13.58 -34.03
N SER A 600 -34.02 -13.99 -34.78
CA SER A 600 -34.39 -13.32 -36.03
C SER A 600 -34.67 -11.83 -35.82
N ASP A 601 -35.27 -11.46 -34.69
CA ASP A 601 -35.67 -10.09 -34.37
C ASP A 601 -34.46 -9.25 -33.95
N ASP A 602 -33.50 -9.85 -33.24
CA ASP A 602 -32.22 -9.21 -32.92
C ASP A 602 -31.37 -8.93 -34.17
N THR A 603 -31.56 -9.71 -35.24
CA THR A 603 -30.80 -9.59 -36.49
C THR A 603 -31.12 -8.28 -37.23
N GLU A 604 -32.38 -7.83 -37.24
CA GLU A 604 -32.77 -6.57 -37.87
C GLU A 604 -32.26 -5.35 -37.09
N ILE A 605 -32.32 -5.40 -35.76
CA ILE A 605 -31.74 -4.36 -34.89
C ILE A 605 -30.22 -4.31 -35.08
N PHE A 606 -29.58 -5.47 -35.17
CA PHE A 606 -28.14 -5.57 -35.43
C PHE A 606 -27.75 -5.00 -36.80
N LYS A 607 -28.57 -5.20 -37.85
CA LYS A 607 -28.37 -4.57 -39.16
C LYS A 607 -28.48 -3.04 -39.11
N LEU A 608 -29.49 -2.51 -38.41
CA LEU A 608 -29.66 -1.07 -38.22
C LEU A 608 -28.45 -0.45 -37.49
N PHE A 609 -27.93 -1.15 -36.49
CA PHE A 609 -26.73 -0.76 -35.73
C PHE A 609 -25.44 -0.67 -36.57
N LEU A 610 -25.37 -1.39 -37.69
CA LEU A 610 -24.24 -1.35 -38.63
C LEU A 610 -24.52 -0.50 -39.88
N GLY A 611 -25.68 0.16 -39.95
CA GLY A 611 -26.16 0.86 -41.14
C GLY A 611 -25.28 2.02 -41.59
N HIS A 612 -24.57 2.68 -40.67
CA HIS A 612 -23.70 3.83 -40.96
C HIS A 612 -22.29 3.47 -41.45
N TYR A 613 -21.88 2.19 -41.40
CA TYR A 613 -20.61 1.75 -41.96
C TYR A 613 -20.74 1.43 -43.45
N ASN A 614 -19.64 1.61 -44.18
CA ASN A 614 -19.45 1.01 -45.50
C ASN A 614 -19.44 -0.52 -45.42
N ASP A 615 -19.55 -1.21 -46.55
CA ASP A 615 -19.69 -2.67 -46.59
C ASP A 615 -18.51 -3.42 -45.97
N HIS A 616 -17.27 -2.93 -46.16
CA HIS A 616 -16.06 -3.51 -45.56
C HIS A 616 -16.09 -3.43 -44.04
N ASN A 617 -16.24 -2.22 -43.49
CA ASN A 617 -16.27 -1.99 -42.05
C ASN A 617 -17.48 -2.69 -41.40
N ARG A 618 -18.61 -2.76 -42.09
CA ARG A 618 -19.79 -3.51 -41.62
C ARG A 618 -19.48 -5.00 -41.46
N SER A 619 -18.83 -5.62 -42.45
CA SER A 619 -18.44 -7.02 -42.40
C SER A 619 -17.46 -7.28 -41.25
N PHE A 620 -16.41 -6.45 -41.13
CA PHE A 620 -15.43 -6.55 -40.06
C PHE A 620 -16.06 -6.39 -38.67
N ILE A 621 -16.82 -5.31 -38.42
CA ILE A 621 -17.44 -5.06 -37.11
C ILE A 621 -18.42 -6.17 -36.73
N SER A 622 -19.17 -6.72 -37.70
CA SER A 622 -20.03 -7.87 -37.46
C SER A 622 -19.22 -9.07 -36.96
N GLY A 623 -18.12 -9.42 -37.64
CA GLY A 623 -17.24 -10.52 -37.22
C GLY A 623 -16.58 -10.25 -35.87
N PHE A 624 -16.11 -9.03 -35.63
CA PHE A 624 -15.51 -8.62 -34.37
C PHE A 624 -16.48 -8.77 -33.18
N VAL A 625 -17.71 -8.27 -33.30
CA VAL A 625 -18.71 -8.36 -32.24
C VAL A 625 -19.07 -9.82 -31.97
N GLN A 626 -19.26 -10.64 -33.02
CA GLN A 626 -19.51 -12.08 -32.85
C GLN A 626 -18.36 -12.77 -32.10
N HIS A 627 -17.11 -12.47 -32.48
CA HIS A 627 -15.93 -12.99 -31.78
C HIS A 627 -15.93 -12.57 -30.31
N MET A 628 -16.17 -11.30 -30.00
CA MET A 628 -16.19 -10.79 -28.63
C MET A 628 -17.34 -11.37 -27.79
N MET A 629 -18.50 -11.63 -28.40
CA MET A 629 -19.60 -12.33 -27.72
C MET A 629 -19.21 -13.77 -27.38
N GLY A 630 -18.53 -14.46 -28.29
CA GLY A 630 -17.93 -15.77 -28.02
C GLY A 630 -16.86 -15.72 -26.91
N VAL A 631 -16.07 -14.65 -26.82
CA VAL A 631 -15.15 -14.41 -25.70
C VAL A 631 -15.93 -14.23 -24.39
N CYS A 632 -17.00 -13.43 -24.37
CA CYS A 632 -17.82 -13.22 -23.18
C CYS A 632 -18.43 -14.54 -22.68
N ALA A 633 -18.93 -15.38 -23.59
CA ALA A 633 -19.53 -16.67 -23.26
C ALA A 633 -18.57 -17.62 -22.50
N ARG A 634 -17.25 -17.50 -22.71
CA ARG A 634 -16.24 -18.39 -22.13
C ARG A 634 -15.34 -17.78 -21.06
N ASN A 635 -15.36 -16.45 -20.87
CA ASN A 635 -14.37 -15.80 -20.01
C ASN A 635 -14.98 -14.78 -19.03
N GLN A 636 -16.31 -14.59 -19.02
CA GLN A 636 -16.93 -13.61 -18.14
C GLN A 636 -16.94 -14.06 -16.67
N TYR A 637 -16.75 -13.09 -15.79
CA TYR A 637 -16.90 -13.21 -14.34
C TYR A 637 -18.15 -12.48 -13.88
N SER A 638 -18.88 -13.05 -12.93
CA SER A 638 -20.01 -12.36 -12.30
C SER A 638 -19.47 -11.33 -11.29
N LEU A 639 -20.03 -10.12 -11.32
CA LEU A 639 -19.72 -9.02 -10.41
C LEU A 639 -20.55 -9.16 -9.12
N GLN A 640 -20.25 -10.21 -8.35
CA GLN A 640 -20.93 -10.53 -7.08
C GLN A 640 -20.21 -9.86 -5.91
N PHE A 641 -20.94 -9.15 -5.05
CA PHE A 641 -20.39 -8.50 -3.88
C PHE A 641 -21.14 -8.90 -2.60
N PHE A 642 -20.45 -8.79 -1.47
CA PHE A 642 -21.03 -8.97 -0.16
C PHE A 642 -21.58 -7.64 0.36
N ASP A 643 -22.86 -7.59 0.71
CA ASP A 643 -23.52 -6.37 1.19
C ASP A 643 -23.47 -6.20 2.72
N GLY A 644 -23.08 -7.26 3.45
CA GLY A 644 -22.94 -7.26 4.90
C GLY A 644 -24.25 -7.37 5.68
N LEU A 645 -25.39 -7.50 5.00
CA LEU A 645 -26.72 -7.49 5.60
C LEU A 645 -27.49 -8.79 5.36
N SER A 646 -27.06 -9.64 4.42
CA SER A 646 -27.69 -10.93 4.13
C SER A 646 -26.69 -12.03 3.78
N ASP A 647 -27.12 -13.30 3.92
CA ASP A 647 -26.39 -14.49 3.42
C ASP A 647 -26.36 -14.57 1.88
N PHE A 648 -26.97 -13.59 1.18
CA PHE A 648 -27.05 -13.55 -0.28
C PHE A 648 -26.08 -12.51 -0.85
N TYR A 649 -25.34 -12.92 -1.90
CA TYR A 649 -24.50 -12.00 -2.65
C TYR A 649 -25.36 -11.14 -3.59
N GLY A 650 -25.15 -9.82 -3.58
CA GLY A 650 -25.69 -8.93 -4.60
C GLY A 650 -24.92 -9.10 -5.91
N GLU A 651 -25.61 -9.22 -7.05
CA GLU A 651 -24.99 -9.35 -8.38
C GLU A 651 -25.19 -8.07 -9.20
N LEU A 652 -24.11 -7.40 -9.59
CA LEU A 652 -24.17 -6.16 -10.39
C LEU A 652 -24.24 -6.41 -11.90
N GLY A 653 -23.81 -7.58 -12.35
CA GLY A 653 -23.66 -7.91 -13.77
C GLY A 653 -22.45 -8.79 -14.02
N ASN A 654 -21.84 -8.67 -15.20
CA ASN A 654 -20.69 -9.48 -15.62
C ASN A 654 -19.50 -8.62 -16.07
N CYS A 655 -18.30 -9.17 -16.11
CA CYS A 655 -17.13 -8.49 -16.63
C CYS A 655 -16.10 -9.42 -17.27
N LEU A 656 -15.15 -8.84 -18.00
CA LEU A 656 -13.96 -9.53 -18.51
C LEU A 656 -12.71 -9.10 -17.74
N LEU A 657 -11.90 -10.10 -17.37
CA LEU A 657 -10.66 -9.95 -16.62
C LEU A 657 -9.49 -10.49 -17.45
N PRO A 658 -8.61 -9.63 -18.01
CA PRO A 658 -7.45 -10.05 -18.80
C PRO A 658 -6.56 -11.12 -18.15
N PHE A 659 -6.28 -11.02 -16.86
CA PHE A 659 -5.50 -12.02 -16.12
C PHE A 659 -6.39 -13.14 -15.57
N GLY A 660 -7.51 -12.82 -14.90
CA GLY A 660 -8.41 -13.81 -14.32
C GLY A 660 -8.81 -14.91 -15.33
N SER A 661 -9.11 -14.50 -16.57
CA SER A 661 -9.51 -15.41 -17.67
C SER A 661 -8.43 -16.41 -18.12
N LEU A 662 -7.20 -16.29 -17.61
CA LEU A 662 -6.11 -17.24 -17.85
C LEU A 662 -6.07 -18.38 -16.83
N ILE A 663 -6.81 -18.27 -15.72
CA ILE A 663 -6.88 -19.30 -14.68
C ILE A 663 -7.87 -20.40 -15.10
N ASN A 664 -7.40 -21.64 -15.15
CA ASN A 664 -8.22 -22.77 -15.60
C ASN A 664 -9.24 -23.23 -14.56
N HIS A 665 -10.20 -24.03 -15.02
CA HIS A 665 -11.27 -24.58 -14.21
C HIS A 665 -10.82 -25.78 -13.36
N SER A 666 -11.22 -25.78 -12.10
CA SER A 666 -11.41 -27.01 -11.31
C SER A 666 -12.71 -26.92 -10.53
N CYS A 667 -13.48 -28.00 -10.47
CA CYS A 667 -14.66 -28.05 -9.61
C CYS A 667 -14.28 -28.10 -8.11
N ASN A 668 -13.01 -28.37 -7.82
CA ASN A 668 -12.37 -28.27 -6.51
C ASN A 668 -11.17 -27.32 -6.63
N PRO A 669 -11.41 -26.01 -6.70
CA PRO A 669 -10.36 -25.03 -6.99
C PRO A 669 -9.39 -24.86 -5.81
N ASN A 670 -8.19 -24.38 -6.11
CA ASN A 670 -7.17 -23.98 -5.12
C ASN A 670 -7.00 -22.45 -5.05
N VAL A 671 -7.73 -21.69 -5.88
CA VAL A 671 -7.84 -20.23 -5.84
C VAL A 671 -9.31 -19.84 -5.88
N PHE A 672 -9.70 -18.89 -5.05
CA PHE A 672 -10.99 -18.20 -5.15
C PHE A 672 -10.77 -16.71 -5.38
N TRP A 673 -11.85 -15.99 -5.69
CA TRP A 673 -11.80 -14.56 -5.88
C TRP A 673 -12.90 -13.89 -5.04
N ILE A 674 -12.62 -12.65 -4.63
CA ILE A 674 -13.58 -11.77 -3.96
C ILE A 674 -13.63 -10.46 -4.75
N PHE A 675 -14.81 -9.93 -5.01
CA PHE A 675 -14.97 -8.61 -5.60
C PHE A 675 -15.18 -7.56 -4.50
N ILE A 676 -14.19 -6.71 -4.32
CA ILE A 676 -14.15 -5.69 -3.26
C ILE A 676 -14.11 -4.32 -3.90
N GLU A 677 -15.12 -3.51 -3.58
CA GLU A 677 -15.42 -2.22 -4.21
C GLU A 677 -15.53 -2.30 -5.73
N ASN A 678 -14.39 -2.30 -6.42
CA ASN A 678 -14.25 -2.29 -7.86
C ASN A 678 -13.08 -3.13 -8.40
N LYS A 679 -12.49 -4.02 -7.60
CA LYS A 679 -11.44 -4.94 -8.06
C LYS A 679 -11.72 -6.36 -7.60
N PHE A 680 -11.21 -7.32 -8.37
CA PHE A 680 -11.13 -8.72 -7.99
C PHE A 680 -9.84 -8.96 -7.23
N VAL A 681 -9.94 -9.60 -6.07
CA VAL A 681 -8.82 -10.07 -5.26
C VAL A 681 -8.81 -11.59 -5.37
N PHE A 682 -7.73 -12.16 -5.90
CA PHE A 682 -7.55 -13.60 -6.03
C PHE A 682 -6.74 -14.12 -4.85
N VAL A 683 -7.32 -15.06 -4.12
CA VAL A 683 -6.80 -15.60 -2.86
C VAL A 683 -6.63 -17.10 -2.97
N VAL A 684 -5.51 -17.60 -2.45
CA VAL A 684 -5.21 -19.02 -2.42
C VAL A 684 -6.12 -19.71 -1.40
N ALA A 685 -6.91 -20.68 -1.86
CA ALA A 685 -7.85 -21.46 -1.06
C ALA A 685 -7.18 -22.67 -0.37
N LYS A 686 -6.13 -23.20 -0.99
CA LYS A 686 -5.44 -24.44 -0.58
C LYS A 686 -3.96 -24.34 -0.89
N PRO A 687 -3.09 -25.07 -0.19
CA PRO A 687 -1.67 -25.09 -0.52
C PRO A 687 -1.46 -25.41 -2.01
N ILE A 688 -0.60 -24.64 -2.66
CA ILE A 688 -0.19 -24.84 -4.05
C ILE A 688 1.31 -25.02 -4.06
N GLU A 689 1.79 -26.19 -4.46
CA GLU A 689 3.23 -26.46 -4.49
C GLU A 689 3.92 -25.77 -5.67
N LYS A 690 5.25 -25.67 -5.60
CA LYS A 690 6.03 -25.12 -6.71
C LYS A 690 5.77 -25.90 -8.00
N ASN A 691 5.58 -25.18 -9.09
CA ASN A 691 5.20 -25.63 -10.43
C ASN A 691 3.77 -26.18 -10.57
N GLU A 692 2.95 -26.12 -9.52
CA GLU A 692 1.54 -26.47 -9.64
C GLU A 692 0.73 -25.34 -10.28
N GLN A 693 -0.37 -25.75 -10.91
CA GLN A 693 -1.30 -24.87 -11.61
C GLN A 693 -2.32 -24.27 -10.65
N LEU A 694 -2.68 -23.01 -10.91
CA LEU A 694 -3.77 -22.32 -10.26
C LEU A 694 -5.09 -22.69 -10.94
N PHE A 695 -6.09 -23.01 -10.13
CA PHE A 695 -7.43 -23.34 -10.57
C PHE A 695 -8.46 -22.53 -9.80
N HIS A 696 -9.42 -21.98 -10.53
CA HIS A 696 -10.63 -21.42 -9.96
C HIS A 696 -11.86 -22.16 -10.52
N CYS A 697 -13.04 -21.93 -9.94
CA CYS A 697 -14.27 -22.53 -10.42
C CYS A 697 -15.06 -21.52 -11.25
N TYR A 698 -15.45 -21.92 -12.47
CA TYR A 698 -16.15 -21.06 -13.45
C TYR A 698 -17.63 -20.83 -13.10
N ARG A 699 -18.15 -21.59 -12.12
CA ARG A 699 -19.54 -21.52 -11.66
C ARG A 699 -19.61 -22.00 -10.22
N HIS A 700 -20.32 -23.10 -9.97
CA HIS A 700 -20.45 -23.69 -8.66
C HIS A 700 -19.45 -24.82 -8.44
N VAL A 701 -18.84 -24.77 -7.27
CA VAL A 701 -17.94 -25.79 -6.79
C VAL A 701 -18.71 -27.08 -6.53
N PHE A 702 -18.02 -28.21 -6.49
CA PHE A 702 -18.65 -29.52 -6.41
C PHE A 702 -19.61 -29.71 -5.22
N LEU A 703 -19.45 -28.90 -4.16
CA LEU A 703 -20.33 -28.89 -3.01
C LEU A 703 -21.78 -28.52 -3.36
N TYR A 704 -22.02 -27.60 -4.29
CA TYR A 704 -23.40 -27.12 -4.52
C TYR A 704 -24.10 -27.83 -5.67
N GLU A 705 -23.35 -28.37 -6.62
CA GLU A 705 -23.90 -28.89 -7.87
C GLU A 705 -23.43 -30.33 -8.14
N PRO A 706 -24.35 -31.27 -8.45
CA PRO A 706 -24.01 -32.65 -8.78
C PRO A 706 -23.03 -32.78 -9.96
N LEU A 707 -22.31 -33.91 -10.01
CA LEU A 707 -21.30 -34.18 -11.04
C LEU A 707 -21.86 -34.03 -12.47
N ASN A 708 -23.02 -34.62 -12.75
CA ASN A 708 -23.61 -34.63 -14.10
C ASN A 708 -23.96 -33.21 -14.56
N ASP A 709 -24.48 -32.38 -13.66
CA ASP A 709 -24.88 -31.01 -13.97
C ASP A 709 -23.64 -30.13 -14.21
N ARG A 710 -22.61 -30.26 -13.36
CA ARG A 710 -21.30 -29.60 -13.56
C ARG A 710 -20.68 -29.96 -14.90
N GLN A 711 -20.59 -31.25 -15.23
CA GLN A 711 -20.00 -31.72 -16.49
C GLN A 711 -20.81 -31.29 -17.71
N SER A 712 -22.14 -31.38 -17.63
CA SER A 712 -23.03 -30.99 -18.72
C SER A 712 -22.93 -29.48 -18.99
N HIS A 713 -22.83 -28.67 -17.95
CA HIS A 713 -22.64 -27.23 -18.06
C HIS A 713 -21.27 -26.89 -18.69
N LEU A 714 -20.18 -27.47 -18.18
CA LEU A 714 -18.84 -27.25 -18.72
C LEU A 714 -18.74 -27.66 -20.19
N MET A 715 -19.34 -28.79 -20.55
CA MET A 715 -19.39 -29.24 -21.95
C MET A 715 -20.20 -28.28 -22.81
N ARG A 716 -21.38 -27.83 -22.34
CA ARG A 716 -22.27 -26.94 -23.10
C ARG A 716 -21.66 -25.57 -23.34
N GLN A 717 -21.05 -24.96 -22.32
CA GLN A 717 -20.57 -23.58 -22.38
C GLN A 717 -19.09 -23.47 -22.78
N TYR A 718 -18.24 -24.35 -22.25
CA TYR A 718 -16.78 -24.27 -22.41
C TYR A 718 -16.21 -25.39 -23.30
N GLY A 719 -17.00 -26.42 -23.63
CA GLY A 719 -16.61 -27.45 -24.60
C GLY A 719 -15.65 -28.52 -24.08
N PHE A 720 -15.51 -28.69 -22.76
CA PHE A 720 -14.61 -29.70 -22.19
C PHE A 720 -15.23 -30.48 -21.02
N LYS A 721 -14.69 -31.69 -20.76
CA LYS A 721 -15.00 -32.46 -19.54
C LYS A 721 -13.95 -32.21 -18.47
N CYS A 722 -14.37 -31.83 -17.26
CA CYS A 722 -13.42 -31.64 -16.17
C CYS A 722 -12.91 -32.99 -15.65
N LYS A 723 -11.59 -33.10 -15.46
CA LYS A 723 -10.93 -34.29 -14.91
C LYS A 723 -10.34 -34.05 -13.50
N CYS A 724 -10.81 -33.02 -12.79
CA CYS A 724 -10.32 -32.71 -11.45
C CYS A 724 -10.68 -33.82 -10.44
N ASP A 725 -10.03 -33.80 -9.28
CA ASP A 725 -10.26 -34.76 -8.19
C ASP A 725 -11.75 -34.87 -7.79
N ALA A 726 -12.50 -33.77 -7.80
CA ALA A 726 -13.94 -33.79 -7.49
C ALA A 726 -14.85 -34.26 -8.63
N CYS A 727 -14.30 -34.54 -9.79
CA CYS A 727 -15.00 -35.20 -10.89
C CYS A 727 -14.64 -36.69 -10.99
N THR A 728 -13.49 -37.09 -10.45
CA THR A 728 -13.06 -38.50 -10.39
C THR A 728 -13.53 -39.18 -9.12
N GLN A 729 -13.51 -38.47 -7.99
CA GLN A 729 -14.04 -38.93 -6.70
C GLN A 729 -15.47 -38.41 -6.54
N ILE A 730 -16.47 -39.30 -6.42
CA ILE A 730 -17.89 -38.92 -6.31
C ILE A 730 -18.15 -38.36 -4.90
N TYR A 731 -17.91 -37.07 -4.71
CA TYR A 731 -18.20 -36.39 -3.44
C TYR A 731 -19.69 -36.04 -3.29
N PRO A 732 -20.28 -36.14 -2.08
CA PRO A 732 -21.63 -35.67 -1.81
C PRO A 732 -21.73 -34.14 -1.85
N THR A 733 -22.91 -33.62 -2.21
CA THR A 733 -23.23 -32.19 -2.21
C THR A 733 -23.59 -31.70 -0.80
N TYR A 734 -23.47 -30.39 -0.57
CA TYR A 734 -23.73 -29.66 0.67
C TYR A 734 -25.05 -30.07 1.37
N PRO A 735 -26.22 -30.16 0.70
CA PRO A 735 -27.46 -30.62 1.35
C PRO A 735 -27.39 -32.06 1.88
N LYS A 736 -26.56 -32.92 1.28
CA LYS A 736 -26.34 -34.30 1.74
C LYS A 736 -25.32 -34.36 2.89
N VAL A 737 -24.30 -33.49 2.89
CA VAL A 737 -23.32 -33.36 3.97
C VAL A 737 -24.00 -32.89 5.27
N PHE A 738 -24.90 -31.90 5.18
CA PHE A 738 -25.63 -31.38 6.34
C PHE A 738 -26.70 -32.32 6.91
N LYS A 739 -27.18 -33.29 6.14
CA LYS A 739 -28.11 -34.32 6.64
C LYS A 739 -27.45 -35.36 7.55
N ILE A 740 -26.11 -35.41 7.61
CA ILE A 740 -25.39 -36.47 8.32
C ILE A 740 -25.38 -36.25 9.85
N ASN A 741 -25.24 -35.01 10.36
CA ASN A 741 -25.65 -34.57 11.71
C ASN A 741 -25.33 -33.06 11.92
N PRO A 742 -26.26 -32.12 11.68
CA PRO A 742 -25.94 -30.69 11.63
C PRO A 742 -25.42 -30.12 12.96
N LYS A 743 -25.95 -30.59 14.09
CA LYS A 743 -25.51 -30.14 15.42
C LYS A 743 -24.07 -30.53 15.72
N LYS A 744 -23.67 -31.76 15.36
CA LYS A 744 -22.32 -32.28 15.60
C LYS A 744 -21.29 -31.62 14.67
N PHE A 745 -21.69 -31.29 13.44
CA PHE A 745 -20.83 -30.59 12.48
C PHE A 745 -20.50 -29.17 12.95
N PHE A 746 -21.52 -28.38 13.30
CA PHE A 746 -21.29 -27.00 13.77
C PHE A 746 -20.65 -26.95 15.15
N SER A 747 -21.01 -27.82 16.09
CA SER A 747 -20.36 -27.83 17.42
C SER A 747 -18.87 -28.17 17.33
N SER A 748 -18.50 -29.17 16.52
CA SER A 748 -17.09 -29.51 16.31
C SER A 748 -16.35 -28.46 15.49
N LEU A 749 -17.02 -27.76 14.56
CA LEU A 749 -16.40 -26.66 13.82
C LEU A 749 -16.22 -25.41 14.71
N GLU A 750 -17.17 -25.09 15.57
CA GLU A 750 -17.11 -23.95 16.52
C GLU A 750 -16.10 -24.19 17.65
N GLU A 751 -16.02 -25.40 18.23
CA GLU A 751 -14.97 -25.76 19.19
C GLU A 751 -13.57 -25.59 18.57
N ILE A 752 -13.40 -26.03 17.32
CA ILE A 752 -12.12 -25.97 16.61
C ILE A 752 -11.81 -24.54 16.14
N LEU A 753 -12.79 -23.79 15.66
CA LEU A 753 -12.62 -22.37 15.33
C LEU A 753 -12.26 -21.56 16.58
N ALA A 754 -12.79 -21.92 17.75
CA ALA A 754 -12.42 -21.32 19.03
C ALA A 754 -10.97 -21.67 19.43
N GLU A 755 -10.54 -22.93 19.29
CA GLU A 755 -9.13 -23.33 19.50
C GLU A 755 -8.16 -22.67 18.50
N VAL A 756 -8.54 -22.60 17.22
CA VAL A 756 -7.73 -21.98 16.17
C VAL A 756 -7.67 -20.47 16.35
N SER A 757 -8.75 -19.81 16.79
CA SER A 757 -8.81 -18.37 17.06
C SER A 757 -7.82 -17.89 18.11
N GLN A 758 -7.35 -18.78 18.98
CA GLN A 758 -6.38 -18.47 20.02
C GLN A 758 -4.92 -18.53 19.55
N ASN A 759 -4.61 -19.18 18.42
CA ASN A 759 -3.23 -19.49 17.98
C ASN A 759 -2.95 -19.16 16.50
N TRP A 760 -3.38 -18.01 16.01
CA TRP A 760 -3.29 -17.63 14.57
C TRP A 760 -1.87 -17.48 13.99
N ILE A 761 -0.80 -17.63 14.79
CA ILE A 761 0.54 -17.20 14.37
C ILE A 761 1.45 -18.33 13.86
N ASP A 762 1.28 -19.61 14.23
CA ASP A 762 2.25 -20.66 13.81
C ASP A 762 1.68 -22.08 13.66
N ILE A 763 0.51 -22.25 13.04
CA ILE A 763 0.00 -23.60 12.73
C ILE A 763 0.51 -24.05 11.36
N GLU A 764 1.45 -25.02 11.35
CA GLU A 764 1.89 -25.70 10.13
C GLU A 764 0.71 -26.39 9.42
N VAL A 765 0.68 -26.35 8.08
CA VAL A 765 -0.36 -26.96 7.22
C VAL A 765 -0.61 -28.45 7.55
N ASP A 766 0.40 -29.14 8.08
CA ASP A 766 0.31 -30.54 8.49
C ASP A 766 -0.53 -30.74 9.76
N CYS A 767 -0.56 -29.76 10.68
CA CYS A 767 -1.39 -29.78 11.88
C CYS A 767 -2.90 -29.68 11.54
N TYR A 768 -3.26 -28.79 10.60
CA TYR A 768 -4.62 -28.74 10.05
C TYR A 768 -5.02 -30.07 9.40
N ARG A 769 -4.11 -30.71 8.66
CA ARG A 769 -4.36 -32.00 8.01
C ARG A 769 -4.66 -33.11 9.01
N GLU A 770 -4.00 -33.15 10.16
CA GLU A 770 -4.25 -34.14 11.22
C GLU A 770 -5.57 -33.85 11.94
N MET A 771 -5.85 -32.59 12.28
CA MET A 771 -7.14 -32.18 12.85
C MET A 771 -8.33 -32.51 11.94
N PHE A 772 -8.19 -32.34 10.62
CA PHE A 772 -9.22 -32.71 9.65
C PHE A 772 -9.39 -34.23 9.50
N VAL A 773 -8.37 -35.05 9.78
CA VAL A 773 -8.58 -36.52 9.89
C VAL A 773 -9.55 -36.80 11.03
N GLU A 774 -9.28 -36.21 12.20
CA GLU A 774 -10.00 -36.54 13.43
C GLU A 774 -11.48 -36.13 13.35
N VAL A 775 -11.76 -34.96 12.78
CA VAL A 775 -13.14 -34.51 12.56
C VAL A 775 -13.83 -35.37 11.50
N ALA A 776 -13.15 -35.68 10.38
CA ALA A 776 -13.68 -36.52 9.32
C ALA A 776 -14.05 -37.93 9.83
N GLU A 777 -13.22 -38.52 10.69
CA GLU A 777 -13.47 -39.77 11.39
C GLU A 777 -14.67 -39.66 12.37
N LYS A 778 -14.75 -38.58 13.16
CA LYS A 778 -15.84 -38.35 14.15
C LYS A 778 -17.22 -38.14 13.52
N ILE A 779 -17.29 -37.64 12.29
CA ILE A 779 -18.55 -37.34 11.57
C ILE A 779 -18.80 -38.27 10.37
N ASN A 780 -17.90 -39.24 10.13
CA ASN A 780 -17.97 -40.20 9.01
C ASN A 780 -18.11 -39.51 7.64
N ILE A 781 -17.36 -38.43 7.42
CA ILE A 781 -17.30 -37.67 6.16
C ILE A 781 -15.91 -37.85 5.55
N ASN A 782 -15.80 -37.85 4.23
CA ASN A 782 -14.50 -37.98 3.55
C ASN A 782 -13.55 -36.82 3.96
N LYS A 783 -12.31 -37.14 4.34
CA LYS A 783 -11.28 -36.16 4.77
C LYS A 783 -11.11 -35.00 3.79
N LYS A 784 -10.95 -35.29 2.49
CA LYS A 784 -10.75 -34.26 1.45
C LYS A 784 -11.96 -33.35 1.27
N LEU A 785 -13.16 -33.87 1.55
CA LEU A 785 -14.40 -33.11 1.50
C LEU A 785 -14.47 -32.12 2.67
N LEU A 786 -14.11 -32.57 3.87
CA LEU A 786 -14.07 -31.72 5.05
C LEU A 786 -13.03 -30.60 4.90
N GLU A 787 -11.81 -30.94 4.48
CA GLU A 787 -10.76 -29.96 4.18
C GLU A 787 -11.29 -28.84 3.28
N TYR A 788 -12.03 -29.17 2.22
CA TYR A 788 -12.57 -28.18 1.31
C TYR A 788 -13.67 -27.29 1.91
N VAL A 789 -14.56 -27.86 2.73
CA VAL A 789 -15.63 -27.07 3.38
C VAL A 789 -14.99 -26.06 4.33
N VAL A 790 -14.01 -26.47 5.12
CA VAL A 790 -13.36 -25.58 6.09
C VAL A 790 -12.58 -24.45 5.40
N TRP A 791 -11.77 -24.77 4.40
CA TRP A 791 -11.03 -23.76 3.61
C TRP A 791 -11.90 -22.73 2.89
N LYS A 792 -13.19 -23.01 2.73
CA LYS A 792 -14.13 -22.11 2.10
C LYS A 792 -14.84 -21.19 3.10
N TYR A 793 -14.98 -21.63 4.35
CA TYR A 793 -15.59 -20.87 5.43
C TYR A 793 -14.59 -19.95 6.15
N PHE A 794 -13.32 -20.35 6.18
CA PHE A 794 -12.18 -19.45 6.41
C PHE A 794 -11.97 -18.54 5.20
#